data_AF-A0A829YH79-F1
#
_entry.id   AF-A0A829YH79-F1
#
_cell.length_a   1.000
_cell.length_b   1.000
_cell.length_c   1.000
_cell.angle_alpha   90.00
_cell.angle_beta   90.00
_cell.angle_gamma   90.00
#
_symmetry.space_group_name_H-M   'P 1'
#
loop_
_entity.id
_entity.type
_entity.pdbx_description
1 polymer ?
#
loop_
_entity_poly.entity_id
_entity_poly.type
_entity_poly.pdbx_seq_one_letter_code
_entity_poly.pdbx_strand_id
1 'polypeptide(L)'
;MLSGKRSGLLALTMTCLLTCVSATAQQQQQPPSQQATITPAFRDAELTEIIDAVATITGKTFIVDPRVRAQVTIRSSTPMTPDAFYQTFLSILQVHGFIAVPSGDNIKILPDANARQIPGNDLPASVNPNSDEVVTQVISVRNINAAQLVPVLRPLIPQNGHLVAYPASNMLIVSDRANNIARIMRIVQRLDQGGDEEIEIVRLENASAADIVRVVNTLSQGAQQQGEAPGMAAKLVADDRTNSVLISGEKGQRLRLKGLVMHLDTPLESGGDTQVRYLNYADAEQLAGKLKEQVTGITQAAPGAPGAPGGAAGPAAAQDRNTTIWADKQTNALVITAAPKMMRQILGVVDKLDIRRAQVHLEAILVEITQSRAAELGVNWAVFSEEEGSTIPIGTFNQDVGGTSLGSLASAIINPDVLESGNVGLPSGLTLGAGMIEDGGLNFAVLLRALRNDGSSNILQTPSITTLDNEEAEIKVAQEVPFITGQYTNTGTTNQGSVNPFQTIQREEVGNILKITPQINEGTAVQLKIEQENSNLTQGVAGAVDLITNKRTISTTVLVEDGGMIVLGGLITDTVNEGEARVPILGNIPIIGELFKTRNGSKEKRNLMVFIRPTILRDGVQAAITTSAKYNVLRDQQLQRKKGGKVTLLPGERQPLLPPIEDLAKYADPTAGAAAPAPGTNPEEQPPAQPQPLPEQTPPPKP
;
A
#
# COMPACT_ATOMS: atom_id res chain seq x y z
N MET A 1 -6.35 9.54 -79.61
CA MET A 1 -7.76 9.97 -79.64
C MET A 1 -7.92 10.98 -78.51
N LEU A 2 -7.90 12.27 -78.85
CA LEU A 2 -9.09 13.14 -79.00
C LEU A 2 -9.62 13.54 -77.62
N SER A 3 -9.68 14.80 -77.20
CA SER A 3 -9.86 16.08 -77.90
C SER A 3 -9.40 17.18 -76.93
N GLY A 4 -8.65 18.23 -77.30
CA GLY A 4 -8.99 19.31 -78.24
C GLY A 4 -9.92 20.33 -77.54
N LYS A 5 -9.77 21.66 -77.61
CA LYS A 5 -9.21 22.58 -78.63
C LYS A 5 -9.50 24.02 -78.10
N ARG A 6 -8.64 25.04 -78.20
CA ARG A 6 -8.65 26.16 -79.21
C ARG A 6 -7.73 27.29 -78.71
N SER A 7 -6.69 27.70 -79.44
CA SER A 7 -6.62 28.80 -80.46
C SER A 7 -6.37 30.18 -79.82
N GLY A 8 -5.51 31.11 -80.27
CA GLY A 8 -4.57 31.29 -81.40
C GLY A 8 -3.78 32.60 -81.11
N LEU A 9 -2.46 32.68 -81.37
CA LEU A 9 -1.78 33.18 -82.59
C LEU A 9 -2.05 34.67 -82.98
N LEU A 10 -1.01 35.51 -82.94
CA LEU A 10 -0.62 36.72 -83.74
C LEU A 10 0.31 37.59 -82.85
N ALA A 11 1.59 37.91 -83.08
CA ALA A 11 2.42 38.27 -84.25
C ALA A 11 2.02 39.58 -84.96
N LEU A 12 2.62 40.72 -84.58
CA LEU A 12 3.13 41.79 -85.48
C LEU A 12 3.72 42.98 -84.70
N THR A 13 5.00 43.26 -84.94
CA THR A 13 5.67 44.54 -85.28
C THR A 13 4.95 45.87 -84.98
N MET A 14 5.67 46.87 -84.42
CA MET A 14 5.92 48.17 -85.09
C MET A 14 6.90 49.06 -84.30
N THR A 15 7.96 49.47 -84.98
CA THR A 15 8.96 50.51 -84.66
C THR A 15 8.38 51.92 -84.87
N CYS A 16 9.06 52.96 -84.36
CA CYS A 16 8.86 54.40 -84.64
C CYS A 16 7.70 55.07 -83.87
N LEU A 17 7.77 56.30 -83.39
CA LEU A 17 8.76 57.37 -83.42
C LEU A 17 8.34 58.37 -82.31
N LEU A 18 9.29 59.18 -81.84
CA LEU A 18 9.16 60.61 -81.54
C LEU A 18 7.74 61.21 -81.72
N THR A 19 7.16 62.03 -80.82
CA THR A 19 7.68 63.36 -80.44
C THR A 19 6.57 64.20 -79.74
N CYS A 20 6.97 65.15 -78.89
CA CYS A 20 6.27 66.40 -78.48
C CYS A 20 5.01 66.26 -77.58
N VAL A 21 4.83 67.01 -76.48
CA VAL A 21 4.76 68.48 -76.43
C VAL A 21 5.34 69.01 -75.11
N SER A 22 6.31 69.92 -75.26
CA SER A 22 6.86 70.79 -74.23
C SER A 22 6.00 72.05 -74.09
N ALA A 23 5.68 72.44 -72.86
CA ALA A 23 5.23 73.79 -72.55
C ALA A 23 6.44 74.63 -72.14
N THR A 24 6.85 75.49 -73.06
CA THR A 24 7.92 76.47 -72.96
C THR A 24 7.50 77.67 -72.12
N ALA A 25 8.25 77.98 -71.06
CA ALA A 25 8.40 79.35 -70.58
C ALA A 25 9.84 79.79 -70.90
N GLN A 26 9.95 80.77 -71.80
CA GLN A 26 11.19 81.35 -72.27
C GLN A 26 11.90 82.08 -71.12
N GLN A 27 13.21 81.86 -70.98
CA GLN A 27 14.16 82.94 -70.69
C GLN A 27 15.58 82.51 -71.09
N GLN A 28 15.96 83.02 -72.25
CA GLN A 28 17.28 83.58 -72.60
C GLN A 28 18.53 82.70 -72.40
N GLN A 29 19.09 82.27 -73.53
CA GLN A 29 20.49 81.90 -73.68
C GLN A 29 21.41 82.96 -73.07
N GLN A 30 22.18 82.54 -72.08
CA GLN A 30 23.51 83.08 -71.81
C GLN A 30 24.54 81.99 -72.16
N PRO A 31 25.65 82.33 -72.84
CA PRO A 31 26.69 81.37 -73.17
C PRO A 31 27.21 80.70 -71.88
N PRO A 32 27.87 79.52 -71.94
CA PRO A 32 28.59 79.02 -70.78
C PRO A 32 29.56 80.12 -70.36
N SER A 33 29.24 80.83 -69.29
CA SER A 33 30.20 81.69 -68.64
C SER A 33 31.35 80.73 -68.31
N GLN A 34 32.50 80.99 -68.91
CA GLN A 34 33.74 80.34 -68.50
C GLN A 34 33.79 80.51 -66.98
N GLN A 35 33.43 79.47 -66.24
CA GLN A 35 33.53 79.50 -64.79
C GLN A 35 35.01 79.69 -64.56
N ALA A 36 35.36 80.89 -64.06
CA ALA A 36 36.72 81.31 -63.84
C ALA A 36 37.41 80.19 -63.07
N THR A 37 38.19 79.39 -63.78
CA THR A 37 38.82 78.22 -63.20
C THR A 37 40.12 78.73 -62.65
N ILE A 38 40.22 78.75 -61.32
CA ILE A 38 41.30 79.43 -60.62
C ILE A 38 42.34 78.38 -60.29
N THR A 39 43.61 78.70 -60.52
CA THR A 39 44.73 77.88 -60.03
C THR A 39 45.41 78.68 -58.93
N PRO A 40 44.93 78.57 -57.67
CA PRO A 40 45.53 79.32 -56.56
C PRO A 40 46.92 78.76 -56.26
N ALA A 41 47.92 79.63 -56.31
CA ALA A 41 49.29 79.32 -55.93
C ALA A 41 49.77 80.40 -54.94
N PHE A 42 49.41 80.22 -53.68
CA PHE A 42 49.82 81.12 -52.59
C PHE A 42 51.04 80.52 -51.89
N ARG A 43 52.08 81.32 -51.71
CA ARG A 43 53.30 80.92 -51.00
C ARG A 43 53.52 81.89 -49.85
N ASP A 44 53.48 81.38 -48.63
CA ASP A 44 53.67 82.13 -47.39
C ASP A 44 52.79 83.40 -47.31
N ALA A 45 51.57 83.31 -47.82
CA ALA A 45 50.61 84.41 -47.82
C ALA A 45 49.95 84.53 -46.45
N GLU A 46 49.68 85.76 -46.01
CA GLU A 46 48.90 86.01 -44.79
C GLU A 46 47.44 85.60 -45.01
N LEU A 47 46.83 84.96 -44.02
CA LEU A 47 45.46 84.42 -44.13
C LEU A 47 44.42 85.50 -44.52
N THR A 48 44.64 86.76 -44.12
CA THR A 48 43.82 87.91 -44.51
C THR A 48 43.80 88.11 -46.04
N GLU A 49 44.93 87.93 -46.73
CA GLU A 49 45.02 88.06 -48.19
C GLU A 49 44.21 86.97 -48.91
N ILE A 50 44.16 85.77 -48.32
CA ILE A 50 43.36 84.65 -48.83
C ILE A 50 41.87 84.92 -48.59
N ILE A 51 41.50 85.49 -47.44
CA ILE A 51 40.12 85.87 -47.14
C ILE A 51 39.62 86.92 -48.14
N ASP A 52 40.44 87.92 -48.46
CA ASP A 52 40.09 88.97 -49.44
C ASP A 52 39.99 88.42 -50.87
N ALA A 53 40.87 87.48 -51.24
CA ALA A 53 40.80 86.78 -52.51
C ALA A 53 39.50 85.97 -52.63
N VAL A 54 39.15 85.21 -51.58
CA VAL A 54 37.90 84.44 -51.53
C VAL A 54 36.69 85.36 -51.52
N ALA A 55 36.72 86.49 -50.83
CA ALA A 55 35.65 87.50 -50.81
C ALA A 55 35.38 88.05 -52.21
N THR A 56 36.44 88.39 -52.94
CA THR A 56 36.36 88.93 -54.31
C THR A 56 35.83 87.90 -55.29
N ILE A 57 36.25 86.64 -55.16
CA ILE A 57 35.89 85.55 -56.07
C ILE A 57 34.47 85.04 -55.82
N THR A 58 34.07 84.90 -54.54
CA THR A 58 32.78 84.31 -54.16
C THR A 58 31.68 85.36 -53.96
N GLY A 59 32.03 86.65 -53.93
CA GLY A 59 31.10 87.75 -53.67
C GLY A 59 30.57 87.80 -52.22
N LYS A 60 31.18 87.03 -51.31
CA LYS A 60 30.75 86.91 -49.91
C LYS A 60 31.48 87.92 -49.02
N THR A 61 30.75 88.51 -48.09
CA THR A 61 31.31 89.44 -47.10
C THR A 61 31.82 88.66 -45.90
N PHE A 62 33.09 88.83 -45.55
CA PHE A 62 33.71 88.20 -44.38
C PHE A 62 33.96 89.22 -43.25
N ILE A 63 33.67 88.83 -42.02
CA ILE A 63 34.00 89.57 -40.80
C ILE A 63 35.07 88.76 -40.06
N VAL A 64 36.28 89.31 -39.97
CA VAL A 64 37.44 88.60 -39.43
C VAL A 64 37.71 89.07 -38.00
N ASP A 65 37.85 88.13 -37.07
CA ASP A 65 38.31 88.44 -35.70
C ASP A 65 39.81 88.83 -35.73
N PRO A 66 40.26 89.86 -34.99
CA PRO A 66 41.66 90.29 -34.94
C PRO A 66 42.68 89.19 -34.58
N ARG A 67 42.22 88.10 -33.96
CA ARG A 67 43.03 86.94 -33.56
C ARG A 67 43.33 85.97 -34.71
N VAL A 68 42.71 86.15 -35.86
CA VAL A 68 42.89 85.29 -37.03
C VAL A 68 44.13 85.75 -37.82
N ARG A 69 45.30 85.26 -37.41
CA ARG A 69 46.59 85.49 -38.11
C ARG A 69 47.31 84.17 -38.31
N ALA A 70 47.61 83.83 -39.55
CA ALA A 70 48.35 82.64 -39.92
C ALA A 70 48.97 82.80 -41.30
N GLN A 71 50.12 82.17 -41.52
CA GLN A 71 50.73 82.07 -42.85
C GLN A 71 50.35 80.75 -43.49
N VAL A 72 49.88 80.81 -44.74
CA VAL A 72 49.37 79.66 -45.46
C VAL A 72 50.08 79.53 -46.80
N THR A 73 50.47 78.29 -47.13
CA THR A 73 50.99 77.92 -48.44
C THR A 73 50.04 76.94 -49.13
N ILE A 74 49.51 77.32 -50.29
CA ILE A 74 48.62 76.51 -51.13
C ILE A 74 49.34 76.19 -52.43
N ARG A 75 49.49 74.90 -52.73
CA ARG A 75 50.01 74.42 -54.02
C ARG A 75 48.93 73.60 -54.72
N SER A 76 48.17 74.23 -55.63
CA SER A 76 47.26 73.50 -56.52
C SER A 76 47.90 73.29 -57.90
N SER A 77 47.86 72.07 -58.42
CA SER A 77 48.29 71.73 -59.79
C SER A 77 47.14 71.60 -60.78
N THR A 78 45.89 71.76 -60.32
CA THR A 78 44.67 71.64 -61.13
C THR A 78 43.80 72.89 -60.99
N PRO A 79 43.20 73.38 -62.09
CA PRO A 79 42.21 74.45 -62.05
C PRO A 79 40.99 74.03 -61.21
N MET A 80 40.54 74.86 -60.27
CA MET A 80 39.37 74.62 -59.40
C MET A 80 38.25 75.63 -59.64
N THR A 81 37.01 75.20 -59.40
CA THR A 81 35.81 76.07 -59.46
C THR A 81 35.71 76.97 -58.22
N PRO A 82 34.95 78.08 -58.27
CA PRO A 82 34.76 78.98 -57.12
C PRO A 82 34.29 78.27 -55.84
N ASP A 83 33.39 77.29 -55.96
CA ASP A 83 32.90 76.51 -54.81
C ASP A 83 33.95 75.55 -54.26
N ALA A 84 34.74 74.92 -55.13
CA ALA A 84 35.85 74.06 -54.71
C ALA A 84 36.96 74.87 -54.02
N PHE A 85 37.20 76.10 -54.48
CA PHE A 85 38.12 77.03 -53.84
C PHE A 85 37.61 77.45 -52.45
N TYR A 86 36.30 77.71 -52.32
CA TYR A 86 35.68 78.01 -51.02
C TYR A 86 35.79 76.83 -50.04
N GLN A 87 35.57 75.59 -50.49
CA GLN A 87 35.78 74.39 -49.64
C GLN A 87 37.25 74.24 -49.23
N THR A 88 38.18 74.47 -50.14
CA THR A 88 39.63 74.45 -49.84
C THR A 88 39.99 75.51 -48.79
N PHE A 89 39.37 76.69 -48.88
CA PHE A 89 39.51 77.74 -47.89
C PHE A 89 38.98 77.34 -46.50
N LEU A 90 37.82 76.68 -46.42
CA LEU A 90 37.31 76.12 -45.15
C LEU A 90 38.29 75.09 -44.55
N SER A 91 38.88 74.23 -45.38
CA SER A 91 39.90 73.27 -44.93
C SER A 91 41.21 73.94 -44.49
N ILE A 92 41.56 75.10 -45.03
CA ILE A 92 42.73 75.88 -44.58
C ILE A 92 42.45 76.53 -43.22
N LEU A 93 41.27 77.14 -43.06
CA LEU A 93 40.86 77.66 -41.77
C LEU A 93 40.91 76.56 -40.71
N GLN A 94 40.48 75.36 -41.05
CA GLN A 94 40.60 74.18 -40.18
C GLN A 94 42.04 73.87 -39.77
N VAL A 95 42.99 73.82 -40.71
CA VAL A 95 44.39 73.48 -40.41
C VAL A 95 44.98 74.42 -39.37
N HIS A 96 44.55 75.69 -39.39
CA HIS A 96 45.01 76.72 -38.45
C HIS A 96 44.08 76.95 -37.25
N GLY A 97 43.04 76.13 -37.06
CA GLY A 97 42.15 76.20 -35.89
C GLY A 97 41.15 77.37 -35.91
N PHE A 98 40.75 77.79 -37.11
CA PHE A 98 39.71 78.79 -37.35
C PHE A 98 38.48 78.16 -37.99
N ILE A 99 37.34 78.81 -37.81
CA ILE A 99 36.05 78.38 -38.37
C ILE A 99 35.36 79.56 -39.05
N ALA A 100 34.73 79.29 -40.20
CA ALA A 100 33.83 80.23 -40.86
C ALA A 100 32.38 79.90 -40.46
N VAL A 101 31.72 80.86 -39.83
CA VAL A 101 30.33 80.73 -39.37
C VAL A 101 29.44 81.67 -40.19
N PRO A 102 28.45 81.14 -40.94
CA PRO A 102 27.48 81.97 -41.63
C PRO A 102 26.57 82.69 -40.61
N SER A 103 26.41 84.00 -40.76
CA SER A 103 25.60 84.86 -39.87
C SER A 103 24.81 85.85 -40.71
N GLY A 104 23.69 85.39 -41.29
CA GLY A 104 22.92 86.15 -42.28
C GLY A 104 23.68 86.24 -43.60
N ASP A 105 23.74 87.43 -44.20
CA ASP A 105 24.49 87.69 -45.45
C ASP A 105 26.02 87.80 -45.27
N ASN A 106 26.52 87.72 -44.03
CA ASN A 106 27.94 87.85 -43.70
C ASN A 106 28.49 86.56 -43.08
N ILE A 107 29.76 86.26 -43.33
CA ILE A 107 30.47 85.10 -42.76
C ILE A 107 31.49 85.58 -41.73
N LYS A 108 31.36 85.13 -40.49
CA LYS A 108 32.30 85.47 -39.40
C LYS A 108 33.40 84.42 -39.33
N ILE A 109 34.66 84.84 -39.30
CA ILE A 109 35.81 83.95 -39.10
C ILE A 109 36.28 84.10 -37.66
N LEU A 110 36.17 83.01 -36.90
CA LEU A 110 36.42 82.97 -35.46
C LEU A 110 37.41 81.86 -35.13
N PRO A 111 38.12 81.92 -33.99
CA PRO A 111 38.82 80.76 -33.43
C PRO A 111 37.85 79.61 -33.11
N ASP A 112 38.23 78.37 -33.42
CA ASP A 112 37.42 77.14 -33.27
C ASP A 112 36.92 76.93 -31.82
N ALA A 113 37.65 77.44 -30.82
CA ALA A 113 37.25 77.39 -29.41
C ALA A 113 35.86 77.99 -29.11
N ASN A 114 35.40 78.95 -29.93
CA ASN A 114 34.11 79.62 -29.75
C ASN A 114 32.95 78.93 -30.50
N ALA A 115 33.18 77.82 -31.18
CA ALA A 115 32.16 77.09 -31.94
C ALA A 115 31.02 76.52 -31.06
N ARG A 116 31.27 76.30 -29.77
CA ARG A 116 30.35 75.63 -28.83
C ARG A 116 29.08 76.41 -28.48
N GLN A 117 29.08 77.73 -28.65
CA GLN A 117 27.99 78.62 -28.21
C GLN A 117 27.12 79.14 -29.35
N ILE A 118 27.43 78.75 -30.59
CA ILE A 118 26.77 79.27 -31.78
C ILE A 118 25.76 78.22 -32.27
N PRO A 119 24.50 78.60 -32.55
CA PRO A 119 23.53 77.68 -33.13
C PRO A 119 24.00 77.24 -34.52
N GLY A 120 24.32 75.95 -34.65
CA GLY A 120 24.56 75.32 -35.95
C GLY A 120 23.25 75.21 -36.74
N ASN A 121 23.35 75.07 -38.06
CA ASN A 121 22.17 74.84 -38.89
C ASN A 121 21.59 73.44 -38.58
N ASP A 122 20.40 73.38 -37.98
CA ASP A 122 19.73 72.13 -37.55
C ASP A 122 19.05 71.37 -38.73
N LEU A 123 19.23 71.82 -39.99
CA LEU A 123 18.47 71.34 -41.14
C LEU A 123 19.22 70.29 -41.98
N PRO A 124 18.67 69.06 -42.14
CA PRO A 124 19.36 67.95 -42.81
C PRO A 124 19.31 67.94 -44.35
N ALA A 125 18.70 68.94 -45.01
CA ALA A 125 18.31 68.81 -46.41
C ALA A 125 19.25 69.46 -47.46
N SER A 126 20.20 70.31 -47.06
CA SER A 126 21.04 71.04 -48.03
C SER A 126 22.54 71.03 -47.73
N VAL A 127 23.00 70.30 -46.72
CA VAL A 127 24.41 70.27 -46.33
C VAL A 127 25.11 69.12 -47.05
N ASN A 128 26.15 69.43 -47.82
CA ASN A 128 26.98 68.44 -48.48
C ASN A 128 27.69 67.58 -47.40
N PRO A 129 27.55 66.25 -47.38
CA PRO A 129 28.19 65.38 -46.38
C PRO A 129 29.73 65.42 -46.41
N ASN A 130 30.32 66.07 -47.41
CA ASN A 130 31.75 66.31 -47.52
C ASN A 130 32.17 67.75 -47.14
N SER A 131 31.27 68.59 -46.62
CA SER A 131 31.62 69.94 -46.17
C SER A 131 32.29 69.90 -44.78
N ASP A 132 33.12 70.91 -44.53
CA ASP A 132 33.79 71.13 -43.24
C ASP A 132 33.00 72.08 -42.32
N GLU A 133 31.70 72.27 -42.58
CA GLU A 133 30.79 73.09 -41.76
C GLU A 133 30.40 72.37 -40.46
N VAL A 134 30.25 73.12 -39.36
CA VAL A 134 29.80 72.59 -38.06
C VAL A 134 28.27 72.54 -38.01
N VAL A 135 27.73 71.35 -37.75
CA VAL A 135 26.29 71.08 -37.67
C VAL A 135 25.97 70.25 -36.43
N THR A 136 24.74 70.40 -35.92
CA THR A 136 24.24 69.59 -34.80
C THR A 136 23.18 68.62 -35.34
N GLN A 137 23.37 67.32 -35.11
CA GLN A 137 22.45 66.28 -35.57
C GLN A 137 21.96 65.40 -34.40
N VAL A 138 20.66 65.14 -34.40
CA VAL A 138 20.01 64.17 -33.50
C VAL A 138 19.85 62.84 -34.24
N ILE A 139 20.46 61.78 -33.72
CA ILE A 139 20.44 60.42 -34.27
C ILE A 139 19.60 59.54 -33.34
N SER A 140 18.66 58.76 -33.89
CA SER A 140 17.88 57.77 -33.12
C SER A 140 18.54 56.39 -33.23
N VAL A 141 18.56 55.64 -32.12
CA VAL A 141 19.12 54.28 -32.01
C VAL A 141 18.00 53.35 -31.53
N ARG A 142 17.85 52.14 -32.10
CA ARG A 142 16.69 51.26 -31.85
C ARG A 142 16.99 50.05 -30.99
N ASN A 143 18.09 49.35 -31.26
CA ASN A 143 18.43 48.07 -30.66
C ASN A 143 19.38 48.21 -29.46
N ILE A 144 20.30 49.19 -29.52
CA ILE A 144 21.29 49.43 -28.46
C ILE A 144 20.94 50.68 -27.66
N ASN A 145 21.24 50.67 -26.36
CA ASN A 145 21.09 51.85 -25.52
C ASN A 145 22.08 52.95 -25.93
N ALA A 146 21.58 54.16 -26.21
CA ALA A 146 22.38 55.30 -26.66
C ALA A 146 23.51 55.66 -25.68
N ALA A 147 23.33 55.45 -24.37
CA ALA A 147 24.37 55.71 -23.38
C ALA A 147 25.58 54.76 -23.51
N GLN A 148 25.37 53.53 -24.00
CA GLN A 148 26.44 52.55 -24.22
C GLN A 148 27.29 52.88 -25.45
N LEU A 149 26.76 53.67 -26.40
CA LEU A 149 27.49 54.11 -27.59
C LEU A 149 28.43 55.29 -27.31
N VAL A 150 28.16 56.09 -26.25
CA VAL A 150 28.96 57.29 -25.94
C VAL A 150 30.45 56.98 -25.70
N PRO A 151 30.83 55.98 -24.88
CA PRO A 151 32.24 55.64 -24.67
C PRO A 151 32.95 55.16 -25.94
N VAL A 152 32.22 54.47 -26.83
CA VAL A 152 32.75 53.91 -28.09
C VAL A 152 32.97 55.01 -29.13
N LEU A 153 32.07 55.99 -29.18
CA LEU A 153 32.10 57.07 -30.18
C LEU A 153 32.93 58.29 -29.73
N ARG A 154 33.13 58.51 -28.43
CA ARG A 154 33.88 59.66 -27.89
C ARG A 154 35.31 59.80 -28.44
N PRO A 155 36.12 58.73 -28.63
CA PRO A 155 37.46 58.84 -29.21
C PRO A 155 37.47 59.32 -30.67
N LEU A 156 36.34 59.22 -31.39
CA LEU A 156 36.21 59.61 -32.79
C LEU A 156 35.82 61.09 -32.97
N ILE A 157 35.61 61.80 -31.87
CA ILE A 157 35.17 63.20 -31.85
C ILE A 157 36.31 64.04 -31.27
N PRO A 158 36.72 65.14 -31.93
CA PRO A 158 37.78 66.00 -31.43
C PRO A 158 37.34 66.71 -30.14
N GLN A 159 38.27 67.25 -29.35
CA GLN A 159 37.96 67.84 -28.03
C GLN A 159 36.99 69.03 -28.06
N ASN A 160 36.76 69.61 -29.23
CA ASN A 160 35.80 70.68 -29.49
C ASN A 160 34.41 70.19 -29.91
N GLY A 161 34.23 68.92 -30.29
CA GLY A 161 32.93 68.34 -30.62
C GLY A 161 32.11 67.93 -29.39
N HIS A 162 30.79 67.93 -29.53
CA HIS A 162 29.86 67.57 -28.45
C HIS A 162 29.12 66.27 -28.77
N LEU A 163 29.10 65.34 -27.80
CA LEU A 163 28.40 64.06 -27.92
C LEU A 163 27.68 63.75 -26.61
N VAL A 164 26.35 63.69 -26.67
CA VAL A 164 25.51 63.36 -25.53
C VAL A 164 24.45 62.37 -25.95
N ALA A 165 24.25 61.34 -25.14
CA ALA A 165 23.09 60.49 -25.24
C ALA A 165 21.97 61.03 -24.35
N TYR A 166 20.74 61.00 -24.86
CA TYR A 166 19.53 61.23 -24.10
C TYR A 166 18.86 59.86 -23.85
N PRO A 167 19.03 59.26 -22.66
CA PRO A 167 18.61 57.88 -22.42
C PRO A 167 17.10 57.67 -22.49
N ALA A 168 16.30 58.68 -22.14
CA ALA A 168 14.85 58.54 -22.05
C ALA A 168 14.15 58.38 -23.42
N SER A 169 14.70 58.95 -24.49
CA SER A 169 14.21 58.75 -25.87
C SER A 169 15.16 57.94 -26.75
N ASN A 170 16.23 57.39 -26.16
CA ASN A 170 17.28 56.65 -26.86
C ASN A 170 17.87 57.40 -28.07
N MET A 171 18.11 58.71 -27.91
CA MET A 171 18.66 59.58 -28.96
C MET A 171 20.10 59.97 -28.63
N LEU A 172 20.90 60.16 -29.67
CA LEU A 172 22.29 60.61 -29.62
C LEU A 172 22.38 61.98 -30.29
N ILE A 173 22.73 63.00 -29.53
CA ILE A 173 22.93 64.36 -30.02
C ILE A 173 24.43 64.54 -30.28
N VAL A 174 24.78 64.83 -31.53
CA VAL A 174 26.16 65.00 -31.99
C VAL A 174 26.30 66.40 -32.60
N SER A 175 27.27 67.18 -32.14
CA SER A 175 27.63 68.47 -32.73
C SER A 175 29.09 68.43 -33.15
N ASP A 176 29.33 68.40 -34.46
CA ASP A 176 30.66 68.30 -35.08
C ASP A 176 30.56 68.70 -36.57
N ARG A 177 31.65 68.53 -37.32
CA ARG A 177 31.70 68.77 -38.76
C ARG A 177 30.85 67.78 -39.54
N ALA A 178 30.26 68.23 -40.65
CA ALA A 178 29.37 67.40 -41.46
C ALA A 178 30.02 66.10 -41.95
N ASN A 179 31.30 66.13 -42.34
CA ASN A 179 32.06 64.94 -42.74
C ASN A 179 32.25 63.90 -41.61
N ASN A 180 32.48 64.34 -40.37
CA ASN A 180 32.64 63.44 -39.23
C ASN A 180 31.30 62.87 -38.76
N ILE A 181 30.22 63.67 -38.80
CA ILE A 181 28.87 63.19 -38.48
C ILE A 181 28.43 62.10 -39.46
N ALA A 182 28.70 62.26 -40.76
CA ALA A 182 28.43 61.22 -41.76
C ALA A 182 29.23 59.91 -41.50
N ARG A 183 30.42 60.01 -40.89
CA ARG A 183 31.20 58.84 -40.44
C ARG A 183 30.57 58.21 -39.19
N ILE A 184 30.21 59.00 -38.19
CA ILE A 184 29.57 58.53 -36.95
C ILE A 184 28.24 57.83 -37.27
N MET A 185 27.43 58.40 -38.15
CA MET A 185 26.15 57.82 -38.57
C MET A 185 26.30 56.42 -39.18
N ARG A 186 27.31 56.22 -40.04
CA ARG A 186 27.60 54.89 -40.62
C ARG A 186 28.06 53.88 -39.56
N ILE A 187 28.77 54.33 -38.53
CA ILE A 187 29.21 53.48 -37.42
C ILE A 187 28.00 53.11 -36.55
N VAL A 188 27.17 54.08 -36.17
CA VAL A 188 25.94 53.86 -35.41
C VAL A 188 25.02 52.88 -36.14
N GLN A 189 24.79 53.05 -37.45
CA GLN A 189 23.95 52.14 -38.24
C GLN A 189 24.48 50.71 -38.35
N ARG A 190 25.80 50.48 -38.20
CA ARG A 190 26.37 49.13 -38.17
C ARG A 190 26.32 48.50 -36.79
N LEU A 191 26.45 49.31 -35.73
CA LEU A 191 26.31 48.82 -34.36
C LEU A 191 24.84 48.59 -33.99
N ASP A 192 23.91 49.42 -34.48
CA ASP A 192 22.46 49.30 -34.27
C ASP A 192 21.81 48.18 -35.13
N GLN A 193 22.60 47.20 -35.56
CA GLN A 193 22.15 45.98 -36.21
C GLN A 193 22.45 44.80 -35.27
N GLY A 194 21.56 44.54 -34.32
CA GLY A 194 21.73 43.38 -33.44
C GLY A 194 20.88 43.45 -32.18
N GLY A 195 19.79 42.69 -32.18
CA GLY A 195 18.96 42.45 -30.99
C GLY A 195 17.55 42.05 -31.38
N ASP A 196 17.36 40.87 -31.98
CA ASP A 196 16.04 40.26 -32.16
C ASP A 196 15.64 39.55 -30.86
N GLU A 197 15.12 40.32 -29.90
CA GLU A 197 14.47 39.78 -28.71
C GLU A 197 13.03 39.39 -29.05
N GLU A 198 12.82 38.11 -29.39
CA GLU A 198 11.52 37.54 -29.70
C GLU A 198 11.10 36.48 -28.67
N ILE A 199 9.79 36.24 -28.55
CA ILE A 199 9.20 35.20 -27.70
C ILE A 199 8.77 34.01 -28.56
N GLU A 200 9.16 32.80 -28.18
CA GLU A 200 8.73 31.55 -28.81
C GLU A 200 8.03 30.64 -27.79
N ILE A 201 7.00 29.92 -28.25
CA ILE A 201 6.18 29.03 -27.42
C ILE A 201 6.49 27.58 -27.82
N VAL A 202 6.89 26.76 -26.86
CA VAL A 202 7.14 25.33 -27.05
C VAL A 202 6.13 24.54 -26.22
N ARG A 203 5.29 23.74 -26.86
CA ARG A 203 4.32 22.87 -26.17
C ARG A 203 4.98 21.53 -25.81
N LEU A 204 4.69 21.03 -24.61
CA LEU A 204 5.23 19.78 -24.08
C LEU A 204 4.18 18.66 -24.11
N GLU A 205 4.61 17.44 -24.43
CA GLU A 205 3.75 16.26 -24.51
C GLU A 205 3.83 15.36 -23.27
N ASN A 206 5.03 15.14 -22.72
CA ASN A 206 5.28 14.14 -21.67
C ASN A 206 5.56 14.77 -20.30
N ALA A 207 6.38 15.82 -20.27
CA ALA A 207 6.83 16.47 -19.05
C ALA A 207 5.97 17.69 -18.67
N SER A 208 5.90 18.01 -17.37
CA SER A 208 5.23 19.22 -16.89
C SER A 208 6.07 20.47 -17.15
N ALA A 209 5.43 21.51 -17.70
CA ALA A 209 6.06 22.81 -17.98
C ALA A 209 6.68 23.43 -16.71
N ALA A 210 6.00 23.36 -15.56
CA ALA A 210 6.51 23.86 -14.29
C ALA A 210 7.81 23.19 -13.87
N ASP A 211 7.91 21.87 -14.04
CA ASP A 211 9.08 21.10 -13.61
C ASP A 211 10.26 21.33 -14.55
N ILE A 212 10.04 21.41 -15.86
CA ILE A 212 11.10 21.76 -16.82
C ILE A 212 11.65 23.15 -16.53
N VAL A 213 10.79 24.15 -16.31
CA VAL A 213 11.25 25.53 -16.04
C VAL A 213 12.02 25.60 -14.72
N ARG A 214 11.64 24.83 -13.70
CA ARG A 214 12.42 24.71 -12.45
C ARG A 214 13.81 24.13 -12.71
N VAL A 215 13.90 23.00 -13.40
CA VAL A 215 15.18 22.34 -13.71
C VAL A 215 16.07 23.25 -14.55
N VAL A 216 15.53 23.86 -15.59
CA VAL A 216 16.29 24.76 -16.48
C VAL A 216 16.73 26.03 -15.74
N ASN A 217 15.90 26.60 -14.87
CA ASN A 217 16.29 27.75 -14.04
C ASN A 217 17.35 27.39 -13.00
N THR A 218 17.32 26.19 -12.41
CA THR A 218 18.40 25.73 -11.52
C THR A 218 19.72 25.55 -12.28
N LEU A 219 19.65 25.07 -13.52
CA LEU A 219 20.82 24.89 -14.39
C LEU A 219 21.38 26.24 -14.88
N SER A 220 20.52 27.22 -15.19
CA SER A 220 20.92 28.54 -15.67
C SER A 220 21.44 29.45 -14.55
N GLN A 221 20.90 29.35 -13.33
CA GLN A 221 21.44 30.05 -12.16
C GLN A 221 22.84 29.56 -11.76
N GLY A 222 23.13 28.27 -11.95
CA GLY A 222 24.48 27.73 -11.79
C GLY A 222 25.49 28.28 -12.81
N ALA A 223 25.03 28.69 -13.99
CA ALA A 223 25.86 29.25 -15.06
C ALA A 223 26.10 30.77 -14.94
N GLN A 224 25.32 31.50 -14.13
CA GLN A 224 25.43 32.96 -13.97
C GLN A 224 26.60 33.45 -13.10
N GLN A 225 27.46 32.56 -12.56
CA GLN A 225 28.64 32.97 -11.78
C GLN A 225 29.85 33.38 -12.65
N GLN A 226 29.79 33.28 -13.98
CA GLN A 226 30.85 33.77 -14.88
C GLN A 226 30.35 34.90 -15.79
N GLY A 227 30.40 36.13 -15.28
CA GLY A 227 30.83 37.31 -16.06
C GLY A 227 30.00 37.81 -17.25
N GLU A 228 28.78 37.36 -17.50
CA GLU A 228 27.91 37.94 -18.55
C GLU A 228 27.00 39.06 -18.01
N ALA A 229 26.94 40.17 -18.76
CA ALA A 229 26.23 41.38 -18.36
C ALA A 229 24.70 41.17 -18.22
N PRO A 230 24.01 41.91 -17.32
CA PRO A 230 22.63 41.62 -16.88
C PRO A 230 21.50 41.84 -17.89
N GLY A 231 21.80 41.97 -19.18
CA GLY A 231 20.83 42.30 -20.23
C GLY A 231 20.71 41.28 -21.36
N MET A 232 21.49 40.19 -21.37
CA MET A 232 21.46 39.17 -22.44
C MET A 232 21.00 37.78 -21.97
N ALA A 233 20.47 37.66 -20.75
CA ALA A 233 20.02 36.38 -20.22
C ALA A 233 18.62 36.04 -20.73
N ALA A 234 18.50 34.94 -21.48
CA ALA A 234 17.21 34.42 -21.93
C ALA A 234 16.34 34.00 -20.73
N LYS A 235 15.08 34.43 -20.72
CA LYS A 235 14.13 34.16 -19.64
C LYS A 235 13.16 33.05 -20.06
N LEU A 236 12.94 32.09 -19.15
CA LEU A 236 11.93 31.04 -19.31
C LEU A 236 10.78 31.25 -18.36
N VAL A 237 9.56 31.04 -18.85
CA VAL A 237 8.32 31.04 -18.05
C VAL A 237 7.48 29.83 -18.45
N ALA A 238 6.88 29.15 -17.46
CA ALA A 238 5.94 28.07 -17.71
C ALA A 238 4.51 28.63 -17.81
N ASP A 239 3.74 28.16 -18.79
CA ASP A 239 2.28 28.26 -18.82
C ASP A 239 1.68 26.86 -18.55
N ASP A 240 1.32 26.62 -17.30
CA ASP A 240 0.77 25.35 -16.84
C ASP A 240 -0.58 25.03 -17.49
N ARG A 241 -1.36 26.06 -17.89
CA ARG A 241 -2.69 25.87 -18.50
C ARG A 241 -2.58 25.20 -19.86
N THR A 242 -1.57 25.55 -20.64
CA THR A 242 -1.34 25.00 -21.98
C THR A 242 -0.23 23.94 -22.00
N ASN A 243 0.35 23.64 -20.85
CA ASN A 243 1.57 22.85 -20.69
C ASN A 243 2.64 23.28 -21.71
N SER A 244 2.93 24.58 -21.76
CA SER A 244 3.91 25.14 -22.68
C SER A 244 4.95 25.99 -21.97
N VAL A 245 6.15 26.02 -22.54
CA VAL A 245 7.28 26.82 -22.06
C VAL A 245 7.47 27.99 -23.00
N LEU A 246 7.43 29.19 -22.43
CA LEU A 246 7.70 30.45 -23.11
C LEU A 246 9.18 30.78 -22.96
N ILE A 247 9.87 30.97 -24.09
CA ILE A 247 11.29 31.29 -24.13
C ILE A 247 11.46 32.67 -24.77
N SER A 248 12.07 33.62 -24.06
CA SER A 248 12.39 34.95 -24.57
C SER A 248 13.90 35.21 -24.56
N GLY A 249 14.48 35.62 -25.67
CA GLY A 249 15.90 35.97 -25.78
C GLY A 249 16.44 35.91 -27.22
N GLU A 250 17.75 36.11 -27.38
CA GLU A 250 18.42 36.05 -28.68
C GLU A 250 18.24 34.66 -29.36
N LYS A 251 18.17 34.66 -30.70
CA LYS A 251 17.98 33.45 -31.53
C LYS A 251 18.91 32.29 -31.15
N GLY A 252 20.18 32.55 -30.86
CA GLY A 252 21.15 31.51 -30.47
C GLY A 252 20.81 30.81 -29.15
N GLN A 253 20.48 31.58 -28.12
CA GLN A 253 20.12 31.05 -26.79
C GLN A 253 18.76 30.35 -26.82
N ARG A 254 17.80 30.90 -27.56
CA ARG A 254 16.47 30.31 -27.74
C ARG A 254 16.54 28.91 -28.38
N LEU A 255 17.35 28.73 -29.43
CA LEU A 255 17.56 27.41 -30.05
C LEU A 255 18.20 26.40 -29.10
N ARG A 256 19.17 26.84 -28.29
CA ARG A 256 19.81 25.99 -27.27
C ARG A 256 18.81 25.55 -26.20
N LEU A 257 18.02 26.48 -25.68
CA LEU A 257 16.99 26.20 -24.68
C LEU A 257 15.89 25.31 -25.23
N LYS A 258 15.46 25.54 -26.48
CA LYS A 258 14.51 24.67 -27.18
C LYS A 258 15.03 23.23 -27.30
N GLY A 259 16.29 23.04 -27.69
CA GLY A 259 16.92 21.72 -27.74
C GLY A 259 16.94 21.02 -26.37
N LEU A 260 17.25 21.75 -25.31
CA LEU A 260 17.23 21.21 -23.94
C LEU A 260 15.81 20.83 -23.50
N VAL A 261 14.83 21.70 -23.75
CA VAL A 261 13.41 21.46 -23.43
C VAL A 261 12.90 20.22 -24.17
N MET A 262 13.21 20.05 -25.46
CA MET A 262 12.82 18.87 -26.23
C MET A 262 13.51 17.58 -25.76
N HIS A 263 14.75 17.66 -25.26
CA HIS A 263 15.45 16.50 -24.71
C HIS A 263 14.89 16.08 -23.34
N LEU A 264 14.42 17.04 -22.55
CA LEU A 264 13.79 16.78 -21.25
C LEU A 264 12.34 16.30 -21.38
N ASP A 265 11.66 16.57 -22.51
CA ASP A 265 10.29 16.12 -22.80
C ASP A 265 10.23 14.65 -23.28
N THR A 266 10.90 13.76 -22.55
CA THR A 266 10.89 12.31 -22.81
C THR A 266 9.83 11.60 -21.94
N PRO A 267 9.23 10.50 -22.41
CA PRO A 267 8.28 9.73 -21.61
C PRO A 267 9.00 9.11 -20.41
N LEU A 268 8.54 9.44 -19.20
CA LEU A 268 9.07 8.85 -17.98
C LEU A 268 8.50 7.42 -17.82
N GLU A 269 9.35 6.39 -17.90
CA GLU A 269 8.99 5.02 -17.49
C GLU A 269 8.86 4.87 -15.95
N SER A 270 9.12 5.94 -15.19
CA SER A 270 9.28 5.92 -13.74
C SER A 270 8.20 6.73 -13.00
N GLY A 271 6.92 6.43 -13.27
CA GLY A 271 5.88 6.58 -12.25
C GLY A 271 5.89 5.33 -11.38
N GLY A 272 5.72 5.46 -10.06
CA GLY A 272 5.66 4.29 -9.16
C GLY A 272 4.56 3.32 -9.60
N ASP A 273 4.96 2.27 -10.32
CA ASP A 273 4.05 1.33 -10.93
C ASP A 273 3.28 0.60 -9.82
N THR A 274 1.95 0.69 -9.89
CA THR A 274 1.09 0.01 -8.93
C THR A 274 0.89 -1.41 -9.41
N GLN A 275 1.45 -2.38 -8.69
CA GLN A 275 1.35 -3.78 -9.03
C GLN A 275 0.41 -4.50 -8.08
N VAL A 276 -0.44 -5.35 -8.65
CA VAL A 276 -1.34 -6.24 -7.91
C VAL A 276 -0.75 -7.64 -7.91
N ARG A 277 -0.50 -8.18 -6.72
CA ARG A 277 0.02 -9.54 -6.52
C ARG A 277 -1.05 -10.39 -5.83
N TYR A 278 -1.55 -11.39 -6.55
CA TYR A 278 -2.42 -12.41 -5.97
C TYR A 278 -1.59 -13.38 -5.11
N LEU A 279 -2.04 -13.63 -3.88
CA LEU A 279 -1.40 -14.55 -2.95
C LEU A 279 -2.07 -15.92 -3.02
N ASN A 280 -1.29 -16.99 -2.96
CA ASN A 280 -1.79 -18.36 -3.09
C ASN A 280 -2.13 -18.99 -1.74
N TYR A 281 -1.36 -18.67 -0.70
CA TYR A 281 -1.40 -19.33 0.61
C TYR A 281 -1.52 -18.35 1.77
N ALA A 282 -0.82 -17.21 1.70
CA ALA A 282 -0.81 -16.22 2.77
C ALA A 282 -2.01 -15.26 2.69
N ASP A 283 -2.46 -14.77 3.86
CA ASP A 283 -3.53 -13.77 3.94
C ASP A 283 -2.99 -12.36 3.63
N ALA A 284 -3.60 -11.70 2.65
CA ALA A 284 -3.20 -10.35 2.23
C ALA A 284 -3.28 -9.33 3.36
N GLU A 285 -4.32 -9.40 4.21
CA GLU A 285 -4.53 -8.47 5.33
C GLU A 285 -3.40 -8.55 6.37
N GLN A 286 -2.98 -9.76 6.72
CA GLN A 286 -1.89 -9.99 7.66
C GLN A 286 -0.52 -9.61 7.07
N LEU A 287 -0.28 -9.91 5.79
CA LEU A 287 0.97 -9.56 5.12
C LEU A 287 1.11 -8.05 4.91
N ALA A 288 0.04 -7.36 4.50
CA ALA A 288 0.05 -5.92 4.31
C ALA A 288 0.41 -5.17 5.59
N GLY A 289 -0.13 -5.60 6.74
CA GLY A 289 0.22 -5.05 8.05
C GLY A 289 1.72 -5.17 8.34
N LYS A 290 2.27 -6.37 8.21
CA LYS A 290 3.70 -6.66 8.46
C LYS A 290 4.63 -5.91 7.50
N LEU A 291 4.28 -5.84 6.22
CA LEU A 291 5.07 -5.13 5.20
C LEU A 291 5.02 -3.61 5.40
N LYS A 292 3.86 -3.07 5.81
CA LYS A 292 3.74 -1.65 6.13
C LYS A 292 4.61 -1.26 7.31
N GLU A 293 4.63 -2.07 8.38
CA GLU A 293 5.52 -1.87 9.53
C GLU A 293 7.00 -1.91 9.13
N GLN A 294 7.39 -2.82 8.23
CA GLN A 294 8.76 -2.90 7.72
C GLN A 294 9.14 -1.64 6.92
N VAL A 295 8.26 -1.15 6.03
CA VAL A 295 8.53 0.03 5.20
C VAL A 295 8.55 1.33 6.04
N THR A 296 7.69 1.46 7.05
CA THR A 296 7.73 2.61 7.97
C THR A 296 8.93 2.55 8.91
N GLY A 297 9.34 1.37 9.35
CA GLY A 297 10.56 1.17 10.16
C GLY A 297 11.83 1.57 9.42
N ILE A 298 11.92 1.26 8.12
CA ILE A 298 13.08 1.64 7.27
C ILE A 298 13.12 3.16 7.06
N THR A 299 11.98 3.84 6.97
CA THR A 299 11.91 5.30 6.76
C THR A 299 12.15 6.12 8.03
N GLN A 300 12.03 5.53 9.22
CA GLN A 300 12.42 6.16 10.49
C GLN A 300 13.88 5.91 10.89
N ALA A 301 14.58 4.95 10.26
CA ALA A 301 15.96 4.61 10.57
C ALA A 301 17.01 5.54 9.91
N ALA A 302 16.60 6.58 9.19
CA ALA A 302 17.51 7.66 8.78
C ALA A 302 17.68 8.64 9.95
N PRO A 303 18.88 8.79 10.56
CA PRO A 303 19.07 9.66 11.71
C PRO A 303 18.85 11.12 11.31
N GLY A 304 17.76 11.71 11.79
CA GLY A 304 17.65 13.15 11.93
C GLY A 304 18.68 13.63 12.97
N ALA A 305 19.67 14.41 12.53
CA ALA A 305 20.49 15.20 13.42
C ALA A 305 19.58 16.20 14.19
N PRO A 306 19.63 16.28 15.52
CA PRO A 306 18.85 17.25 16.26
C PRO A 306 19.57 18.60 16.31
N GLY A 307 18.91 19.66 15.83
CA GLY A 307 19.13 21.04 16.28
C GLY A 307 19.54 22.07 15.23
N ALA A 308 18.55 22.75 14.65
CA ALA A 308 18.58 24.19 14.34
C ALA A 308 17.15 24.68 14.00
N PRO A 309 16.54 25.58 14.78
CA PRO A 309 15.24 26.16 14.45
C PRO A 309 15.43 27.38 13.53
N GLY A 310 14.78 27.34 12.37
CA GLY A 310 14.70 28.50 11.46
C GLY A 310 15.39 28.28 10.12
N GLY A 311 14.75 27.55 9.23
CA GLY A 311 15.14 27.43 7.83
C GLY A 311 14.05 26.72 7.06
N ALA A 312 13.36 27.46 6.18
CA ALA A 312 12.31 26.93 5.33
C ALA A 312 12.82 25.71 4.54
N ALA A 313 12.23 24.55 4.82
CA ALA A 313 12.54 23.31 4.15
C ALA A 313 12.16 23.41 2.66
N GLY A 314 13.17 23.31 1.78
CA GLY A 314 12.95 22.98 0.38
C GLY A 314 12.36 21.58 0.24
N PRO A 315 11.45 21.34 -0.73
CA PRO A 315 10.74 20.07 -0.88
C PRO A 315 11.58 19.02 -1.65
N ALA A 316 12.74 18.64 -1.13
CA ALA A 316 13.64 17.67 -1.79
C ALA A 316 13.83 16.33 -1.03
N ALA A 317 13.17 16.15 0.13
CA ALA A 317 13.21 14.90 0.92
C ALA A 317 11.84 14.21 1.03
N ALA A 318 10.93 14.49 0.10
CA ALA A 318 9.57 13.95 0.07
C ALA A 318 9.35 12.85 -1.00
N GLN A 319 10.34 12.56 -1.84
CA GLN A 319 10.12 11.80 -3.06
C GLN A 319 10.17 10.26 -2.89
N ASP A 320 10.75 9.77 -1.78
CA ASP A 320 10.67 8.34 -1.39
C ASP A 320 9.44 8.02 -0.50
N ARG A 321 8.51 8.98 -0.30
CA ARG A 321 7.33 8.80 0.57
C ARG A 321 6.18 8.01 -0.05
N ASN A 322 6.28 7.61 -1.31
CA ASN A 322 5.15 7.03 -2.04
C ASN A 322 5.18 5.49 -2.09
N THR A 323 5.59 4.83 -1.00
CA THR A 323 5.37 3.38 -0.85
C THR A 323 4.10 3.14 -0.06
N THR A 324 3.02 2.78 -0.76
CA THR A 324 1.71 2.46 -0.19
C THR A 324 1.42 0.99 -0.44
N ILE A 325 1.03 0.27 0.60
CA ILE A 325 0.68 -1.14 0.56
C ILE A 325 -0.70 -1.27 1.20
N TRP A 326 -1.66 -1.85 0.47
CA TRP A 326 -2.97 -2.20 1.01
C TRP A 326 -3.43 -3.54 0.46
N ALA A 327 -4.25 -4.23 1.24
CA ALA A 327 -4.76 -5.56 0.92
C ALA A 327 -6.20 -5.47 0.41
N ASP A 328 -6.49 -6.19 -0.67
CA ASP A 328 -7.86 -6.52 -1.05
C ASP A 328 -8.22 -7.90 -0.49
N LYS A 329 -9.16 -7.90 0.45
CA LYS A 329 -9.65 -9.11 1.12
C LYS A 329 -10.51 -9.98 0.22
N GLN A 330 -11.22 -9.40 -0.75
CA GLN A 330 -12.14 -10.17 -1.61
C GLN A 330 -11.37 -11.06 -2.59
N THR A 331 -10.25 -10.57 -3.11
CA THR A 331 -9.42 -11.29 -4.09
C THR A 331 -8.16 -11.90 -3.50
N ASN A 332 -7.95 -11.77 -2.18
CA ASN A 332 -6.70 -12.12 -1.48
C ASN A 332 -5.45 -11.61 -2.22
N ALA A 333 -5.47 -10.33 -2.55
CA ALA A 333 -4.41 -9.69 -3.34
C ALA A 333 -3.78 -8.53 -2.57
N LEU A 334 -2.49 -8.34 -2.81
CA LEU A 334 -1.72 -7.22 -2.30
C LEU A 334 -1.54 -6.18 -3.41
N VAL A 335 -2.02 -4.96 -3.17
CA VAL A 335 -1.79 -3.83 -4.06
C VAL A 335 -0.64 -3.01 -3.51
N ILE A 336 0.45 -2.97 -4.26
CA ILE A 336 1.68 -2.29 -3.89
C ILE A 336 1.89 -1.14 -4.87
N THR A 337 2.02 0.07 -4.35
CA THR A 337 2.52 1.23 -5.09
C THR A 337 3.88 1.57 -4.50
N ALA A 338 4.96 1.43 -5.26
CA ALA A 338 6.32 1.68 -4.77
C ALA A 338 7.28 2.04 -5.90
N ALA A 339 8.45 2.59 -5.57
CA ALA A 339 9.53 2.78 -6.54
C ALA A 339 10.06 1.42 -7.05
N PRO A 340 10.55 1.31 -8.31
CA PRO A 340 10.92 0.02 -8.92
C PRO A 340 11.98 -0.81 -8.15
N LYS A 341 12.86 -0.13 -7.40
CA LYS A 341 13.84 -0.81 -6.52
C LYS A 341 13.17 -1.45 -5.30
N MET A 342 12.26 -0.73 -4.65
CA MET A 342 11.53 -1.20 -3.46
C MET A 342 10.51 -2.28 -3.83
N MET A 343 9.83 -2.13 -4.98
CA MET A 343 8.91 -3.14 -5.50
C MET A 343 9.57 -4.52 -5.59
N ARG A 344 10.78 -4.62 -6.18
CA ARG A 344 11.52 -5.88 -6.28
C ARG A 344 11.89 -6.48 -4.91
N GLN A 345 12.18 -5.64 -3.92
CA GLN A 345 12.47 -6.10 -2.56
C GLN A 345 11.21 -6.65 -1.88
N ILE A 346 10.08 -5.95 -1.98
CA ILE A 346 8.79 -6.39 -1.42
C ILE A 346 8.37 -7.70 -2.07
N LEU A 347 8.38 -7.80 -3.40
CA LEU A 347 8.02 -9.03 -4.11
C LEU A 347 8.93 -10.20 -3.73
N GLY A 348 10.24 -9.98 -3.59
CA GLY A 348 11.17 -11.02 -3.15
C GLY A 348 10.93 -11.50 -1.70
N VAL A 349 10.35 -10.67 -0.84
CA VAL A 349 9.91 -11.07 0.51
C VAL A 349 8.58 -11.80 0.44
N VAL A 350 7.61 -11.28 -0.34
CA VAL A 350 6.30 -11.91 -0.54
C VAL A 350 6.45 -13.34 -1.06
N ASP A 351 7.33 -13.58 -2.03
CA ASP A 351 7.58 -14.92 -2.58
C ASP A 351 8.13 -15.92 -1.55
N LYS A 352 8.83 -15.43 -0.51
CA LYS A 352 9.35 -16.27 0.58
C LYS A 352 8.32 -16.49 1.69
N LEU A 353 7.31 -15.63 1.80
CA LEU A 353 6.25 -15.74 2.79
C LEU A 353 5.01 -16.47 2.26
N ASP A 354 4.73 -16.37 0.96
CA ASP A 354 3.64 -17.09 0.28
C ASP A 354 4.04 -18.54 -0.02
N ILE A 355 4.34 -19.30 1.03
CA ILE A 355 4.65 -20.72 0.96
C ILE A 355 3.49 -21.56 1.47
N ARG A 356 3.37 -22.78 0.95
CA ARG A 356 2.37 -23.72 1.43
C ARG A 356 2.71 -24.18 2.86
N ARG A 357 1.87 -23.83 3.82
CA ARG A 357 1.95 -24.34 5.20
C ARG A 357 1.64 -25.83 5.22
N ALA A 358 2.46 -26.61 5.93
CA ALA A 358 2.16 -28.00 6.21
C ALA A 358 1.00 -28.11 7.21
N GLN A 359 0.29 -29.23 7.16
CA GLN A 359 -0.76 -29.57 8.12
C GLN A 359 -0.25 -30.65 9.07
N VAL A 360 -0.83 -30.73 10.26
CA VAL A 360 -0.53 -31.78 11.22
C VAL A 360 -1.81 -32.53 11.51
N HIS A 361 -1.80 -33.84 11.28
CA HIS A 361 -2.82 -34.76 11.74
C HIS A 361 -2.42 -35.29 13.11
N LEU A 362 -3.32 -35.20 14.08
CA LEU A 362 -3.08 -35.52 15.47
C LEU A 362 -4.05 -36.60 15.90
N GLU A 363 -3.52 -37.65 16.51
CA GLU A 363 -4.28 -38.73 17.10
C GLU A 363 -3.90 -38.85 18.57
N ALA A 364 -4.88 -38.62 19.45
CA ALA A 364 -4.71 -38.90 20.87
C ALA A 364 -5.29 -40.28 21.17
N ILE A 365 -4.68 -41.00 22.11
CA ILE A 365 -5.16 -42.29 22.59
C ILE A 365 -5.31 -42.20 24.10
N LEU A 366 -6.55 -42.29 24.57
CA LEU A 366 -6.88 -42.37 25.99
C LEU A 366 -7.23 -43.81 26.34
N VAL A 367 -6.53 -44.36 27.33
CA VAL A 367 -6.78 -45.71 27.83
C VAL A 367 -7.09 -45.63 29.32
N GLU A 368 -8.29 -46.06 29.73
CA GLU A 368 -8.69 -46.20 31.13
C GLU A 368 -9.07 -47.65 31.42
N ILE A 369 -8.33 -48.30 32.32
CA ILE A 369 -8.61 -49.66 32.79
C ILE A 369 -8.94 -49.58 34.27
N THR A 370 -10.17 -49.95 34.62
CA THR A 370 -10.63 -50.02 36.01
C THR A 370 -10.93 -51.46 36.37
N GLN A 371 -10.45 -51.90 37.52
CA GLN A 371 -10.73 -53.20 38.11
C GLN A 371 -11.17 -53.00 39.56
N SER A 372 -12.39 -53.42 39.87
CA SER A 372 -12.94 -53.41 41.23
C SER A 372 -13.12 -54.84 41.70
N ARG A 373 -12.71 -55.14 42.93
CA ARG A 373 -12.97 -56.41 43.60
C ARG A 373 -13.49 -56.10 44.99
N ALA A 374 -14.59 -56.71 45.38
CA ALA A 374 -15.11 -56.64 46.73
C ALA A 374 -15.44 -58.03 47.24
N ALA A 375 -15.14 -58.30 48.50
CA ALA A 375 -15.49 -59.53 49.17
C ALA A 375 -16.04 -59.22 50.56
N GLU A 376 -17.04 -59.97 50.97
CA GLU A 376 -17.71 -59.83 52.26
C GLU A 376 -18.00 -61.23 52.78
N LEU A 377 -17.61 -61.47 54.03
CA LEU A 377 -17.89 -62.71 54.75
C LEU A 377 -18.14 -62.34 56.21
N GLY A 378 -19.29 -62.74 56.74
CA GLY A 378 -19.59 -62.50 58.14
C GLY A 378 -20.71 -63.34 58.68
N VAL A 379 -20.73 -63.44 60.01
CA VAL A 379 -21.81 -64.09 60.76
C VAL A 379 -22.35 -63.10 61.78
N ASN A 380 -23.62 -62.74 61.64
CA ASN A 380 -24.32 -61.88 62.59
C ASN A 380 -25.13 -62.72 63.57
N TRP A 381 -25.16 -62.30 64.82
CA TRP A 381 -25.93 -62.94 65.89
C TRP A 381 -26.90 -61.94 66.49
N ALA A 382 -28.14 -62.34 66.73
CA ALA A 382 -29.10 -61.59 67.51
C ALA A 382 -29.78 -62.53 68.51
N VAL A 383 -29.86 -62.10 69.77
CA VAL A 383 -30.60 -62.78 70.83
C VAL A 383 -31.64 -61.80 71.37
N PHE A 384 -32.90 -62.22 71.36
CA PHE A 384 -34.05 -61.42 71.75
C PHE A 384 -34.95 -62.24 72.67
N SER A 385 -35.60 -61.59 73.63
CA SER A 385 -36.69 -62.17 74.40
C SER A 385 -38.00 -61.54 74.02
N GLU A 386 -39.04 -62.35 73.99
CA GLU A 386 -40.40 -61.89 73.80
C GLU A 386 -41.11 -61.88 75.17
N GLU A 387 -41.48 -60.70 75.64
CA GLU A 387 -42.22 -60.51 76.89
C GLU A 387 -43.45 -59.64 76.59
N GLU A 388 -44.64 -60.20 76.82
CA GLU A 388 -45.95 -59.53 76.70
C GLU A 388 -46.16 -58.77 75.36
N GLY A 389 -45.86 -59.43 74.24
CA GLY A 389 -46.04 -58.87 72.89
C GLY A 389 -45.00 -57.80 72.49
N SER A 390 -43.97 -57.60 73.31
CA SER A 390 -42.83 -56.70 73.04
C SER A 390 -41.54 -57.52 72.92
N THR A 391 -40.81 -57.33 71.81
CA THR A 391 -39.51 -57.99 71.59
C THR A 391 -38.39 -57.12 72.15
N ILE A 392 -37.66 -57.63 73.13
CA ILE A 392 -36.56 -56.94 73.82
C ILE A 392 -35.23 -57.57 73.38
N PRO A 393 -34.31 -56.83 72.74
CA PRO A 393 -32.99 -57.37 72.40
C PRO A 393 -32.13 -57.52 73.66
N ILE A 394 -31.63 -58.74 73.93
CA ILE A 394 -30.77 -59.06 75.09
C ILE A 394 -29.28 -59.01 74.73
N GLY A 395 -28.94 -59.30 73.47
CA GLY A 395 -27.55 -59.20 72.98
C GLY A 395 -27.49 -59.30 71.48
N THR A 396 -26.71 -58.43 70.84
CA THR A 396 -26.60 -58.40 69.38
C THR A 396 -25.13 -58.22 68.95
N PHE A 397 -24.71 -59.04 67.99
CA PHE A 397 -23.61 -58.73 67.09
C PHE A 397 -24.25 -58.57 65.71
N ASN A 398 -24.83 -57.40 65.52
CA ASN A 398 -25.54 -57.03 64.31
C ASN A 398 -24.77 -55.90 63.64
N GLN A 399 -23.85 -56.27 62.76
CA GLN A 399 -23.28 -55.30 61.83
C GLN A 399 -24.11 -55.33 60.56
N ASP A 400 -24.42 -54.16 60.01
CA ASP A 400 -25.11 -54.06 58.74
C ASP A 400 -24.17 -54.59 57.66
N VAL A 401 -24.53 -55.73 57.08
CA VAL A 401 -23.76 -56.41 56.04
C VAL A 401 -24.59 -56.27 54.77
N GLY A 402 -24.06 -55.50 53.81
CA GLY A 402 -24.74 -54.95 52.62
C GLY A 402 -26.14 -54.37 52.83
N GLY A 403 -26.26 -53.44 53.77
CA GLY A 403 -27.39 -52.51 53.89
C GLY A 403 -28.61 -53.05 54.61
N THR A 404 -28.59 -54.31 55.06
CA THR A 404 -29.69 -54.93 55.80
C THR A 404 -29.19 -55.42 57.14
N SER A 405 -29.88 -55.03 58.20
CA SER A 405 -29.57 -55.45 59.57
C SER A 405 -30.34 -56.72 59.91
N LEU A 406 -29.77 -57.58 60.76
CA LEU A 406 -30.50 -58.75 61.26
C LEU A 406 -31.78 -58.35 62.02
N GLY A 407 -31.78 -57.17 62.66
CA GLY A 407 -32.95 -56.56 63.29
C GLY A 407 -34.05 -56.19 62.30
N SER A 408 -33.71 -55.66 61.12
CA SER A 408 -34.67 -55.33 60.05
C SER A 408 -35.31 -56.58 59.42
N LEU A 409 -34.54 -57.65 59.29
CA LEU A 409 -35.04 -58.94 58.81
C LEU A 409 -35.90 -59.65 59.87
N ALA A 410 -35.50 -59.58 61.13
CA ALA A 410 -36.28 -60.13 62.25
C ALA A 410 -37.62 -59.40 62.42
N SER A 411 -37.65 -58.06 62.33
CA SER A 411 -38.91 -57.30 62.35
C SER A 411 -39.82 -57.64 61.19
N ALA A 412 -39.25 -57.96 60.02
CA ALA A 412 -39.98 -58.37 58.82
C ALA A 412 -40.63 -59.75 58.94
N ILE A 413 -40.02 -60.66 59.68
CA ILE A 413 -40.57 -62.00 59.94
C ILE A 413 -41.68 -61.94 60.99
N ILE A 414 -41.55 -61.08 62.00
CA ILE A 414 -42.49 -60.98 63.13
C ILE A 414 -43.71 -60.13 62.76
N ASN A 415 -43.55 -59.06 61.98
CA ASN A 415 -44.63 -58.23 61.49
C ASN A 415 -44.58 -58.12 59.96
N PRO A 416 -45.35 -58.93 59.21
CA PRO A 416 -45.28 -58.97 57.75
C PRO A 416 -45.71 -57.65 57.07
N ASP A 417 -46.42 -56.75 57.76
CA ASP A 417 -46.78 -55.42 57.23
C ASP A 417 -45.54 -54.54 56.96
N VAL A 418 -44.41 -54.80 57.61
CA VAL A 418 -43.17 -54.04 57.36
C VAL A 418 -42.48 -54.45 56.05
N LEU A 419 -42.78 -55.61 55.46
CA LEU A 419 -42.37 -55.93 54.09
C LEU A 419 -43.13 -55.10 53.06
N GLU A 420 -44.41 -54.82 53.29
CA GLU A 420 -45.23 -53.99 52.38
C GLU A 420 -44.78 -52.52 52.38
N SER A 421 -44.15 -52.05 53.46
CA SER A 421 -43.59 -50.70 53.57
C SER A 421 -42.32 -50.45 52.73
N GLY A 422 -41.78 -51.48 52.06
CA GLY A 422 -40.63 -51.35 51.14
C GLY A 422 -39.29 -51.04 51.82
N ASN A 423 -39.23 -51.04 53.15
CA ASN A 423 -38.08 -50.57 53.93
C ASN A 423 -37.02 -51.66 54.20
N VAL A 424 -37.22 -52.88 53.71
CA VAL A 424 -36.29 -54.02 53.86
C VAL A 424 -35.86 -54.51 52.48
N GLY A 425 -34.70 -54.05 52.01
CA GLY A 425 -34.10 -54.53 50.77
C GLY A 425 -33.65 -55.99 50.90
N LEU A 426 -33.71 -56.78 49.82
CA LEU A 426 -33.11 -58.11 49.81
C LEU A 426 -31.58 -57.95 49.65
N PRO A 427 -30.75 -58.47 50.57
CA PRO A 427 -29.31 -58.38 50.43
C PRO A 427 -28.84 -59.16 49.19
N SER A 428 -27.93 -58.57 48.42
CA SER A 428 -27.28 -59.27 47.30
C SER A 428 -26.19 -60.23 47.83
N GLY A 429 -26.16 -61.48 47.34
CA GLY A 429 -25.22 -62.51 47.75
C GLY A 429 -25.87 -63.71 48.44
N LEU A 430 -25.07 -64.69 48.88
CA LEU A 430 -25.58 -65.82 49.65
C LEU A 430 -25.83 -65.36 51.09
N THR A 431 -27.08 -65.39 51.52
CA THR A 431 -27.49 -65.08 52.89
C THR A 431 -28.24 -66.28 53.45
N LEU A 432 -27.68 -66.92 54.48
CA LEU A 432 -28.26 -68.07 55.16
C LEU A 432 -28.62 -67.66 56.59
N GLY A 433 -29.91 -67.68 56.90
CA GLY A 433 -30.43 -67.43 58.24
C GLY A 433 -30.80 -68.74 58.94
N ALA A 434 -30.48 -68.85 60.23
CA ALA A 434 -30.97 -69.91 61.10
C ALA A 434 -31.33 -69.31 62.46
N GLY A 435 -32.46 -69.69 63.05
CA GLY A 435 -32.89 -69.13 64.32
C GLY A 435 -34.04 -69.92 64.95
N MET A 436 -34.25 -69.65 66.23
CA MET A 436 -35.33 -70.19 67.04
C MET A 436 -36.20 -69.02 67.49
N ILE A 437 -37.47 -69.05 67.08
CA ILE A 437 -38.48 -68.02 67.37
C ILE A 437 -39.66 -68.75 68.02
N GLU A 438 -39.73 -68.71 69.34
CA GLU A 438 -40.80 -69.26 70.16
C GLU A 438 -41.58 -68.15 70.87
N ASP A 439 -42.88 -68.36 71.04
CA ASP A 439 -43.81 -67.45 71.73
C ASP A 439 -43.55 -67.55 73.25
N GLY A 440 -42.67 -66.66 73.73
CA GLY A 440 -42.17 -66.61 75.10
C GLY A 440 -40.87 -67.40 75.32
N GLY A 441 -39.81 -66.70 75.75
CA GLY A 441 -38.50 -67.30 76.05
C GLY A 441 -37.31 -66.57 75.43
N LEU A 442 -36.16 -67.25 75.37
CA LEU A 442 -34.93 -66.75 74.75
C LEU A 442 -34.87 -67.20 73.28
N ASN A 443 -35.07 -66.25 72.38
CA ASN A 443 -35.01 -66.46 70.93
C ASN A 443 -33.65 -66.02 70.38
N PHE A 444 -33.17 -66.69 69.34
CA PHE A 444 -31.91 -66.34 68.68
C PHE A 444 -32.00 -66.46 67.17
N ALA A 445 -31.24 -65.61 66.46
CA ALA A 445 -31.06 -65.64 65.02
C ALA A 445 -29.58 -65.50 64.67
N VAL A 446 -29.16 -66.27 63.68
CA VAL A 446 -27.81 -66.30 63.11
C VAL A 446 -27.94 -66.05 61.62
N LEU A 447 -27.12 -65.15 61.09
CA LEU A 447 -27.10 -64.82 59.67
C LEU A 447 -25.68 -64.96 59.14
N LEU A 448 -25.44 -65.99 58.32
CA LEU A 448 -24.21 -66.11 57.55
C LEU A 448 -24.39 -65.42 56.21
N ARG A 449 -23.47 -64.53 55.88
CA ARG A 449 -23.45 -63.85 54.59
C ARG A 449 -22.09 -63.99 53.93
N ALA A 450 -22.13 -64.31 52.63
CA ALA A 450 -20.95 -64.39 51.78
C ALA A 450 -21.24 -63.77 50.40
N LEU A 451 -20.40 -62.82 49.99
CA LEU A 451 -20.48 -62.17 48.69
C LEU A 451 -19.07 -61.92 48.15
N ARG A 452 -18.87 -62.16 46.86
CA ARG A 452 -17.70 -61.67 46.12
C ARG A 452 -18.17 -61.01 44.83
N ASN A 453 -17.74 -59.77 44.62
CA ASN A 453 -18.04 -58.97 43.44
C ASN A 453 -16.72 -58.67 42.70
N ASP A 454 -16.61 -59.06 41.44
CA ASP A 454 -15.46 -58.77 40.59
C ASP A 454 -15.96 -57.96 39.37
N GLY A 455 -15.54 -56.70 39.26
CA GLY A 455 -15.86 -55.79 38.17
C GLY A 455 -14.62 -55.39 37.37
N SER A 456 -14.75 -55.32 36.04
CA SER A 456 -13.68 -54.84 35.15
C SER A 456 -14.26 -53.96 34.05
N SER A 457 -13.60 -52.85 33.76
CA SER A 457 -13.92 -51.92 32.69
C SER A 457 -12.66 -51.53 31.93
N ASN A 458 -12.74 -51.47 30.60
CA ASN A 458 -11.67 -51.02 29.72
C ASN A 458 -12.25 -50.04 28.70
N ILE A 459 -11.76 -48.81 28.72
CA ILE A 459 -12.20 -47.71 27.88
C ILE A 459 -11.02 -47.29 27.01
N LEU A 460 -11.20 -47.33 25.69
CA LEU A 460 -10.26 -46.85 24.68
C LEU A 460 -10.93 -45.76 23.86
N GLN A 461 -10.38 -44.55 23.87
CA GLN A 461 -10.88 -43.44 23.07
C GLN A 461 -9.75 -42.88 22.21
N THR A 462 -10.00 -42.70 20.91
CA THR A 462 -9.00 -42.23 19.94
C THR A 462 -9.49 -41.00 19.16
N PRO A 463 -9.64 -39.82 19.81
CA PRO A 463 -9.98 -38.59 19.09
C PRO A 463 -8.83 -38.18 18.17
N SER A 464 -9.17 -37.72 16.97
CA SER A 464 -8.18 -37.22 16.01
C SER A 464 -8.65 -35.95 15.32
N ILE A 465 -7.72 -35.02 15.07
CA ILE A 465 -7.97 -33.71 14.46
C ILE A 465 -6.85 -33.37 13.49
N THR A 466 -7.15 -32.65 12.42
CA THR A 466 -6.15 -32.11 11.48
C THR A 466 -6.20 -30.59 11.52
N THR A 467 -5.05 -29.94 11.62
CA THR A 467 -4.95 -28.48 11.60
C THR A 467 -3.72 -28.00 10.85
N LEU A 468 -3.67 -26.72 10.51
CA LEU A 468 -2.50 -26.06 9.94
C LEU A 468 -1.42 -25.88 10.99
N ASP A 469 -0.16 -25.86 10.55
CA ASP A 469 0.97 -25.49 11.40
C ASP A 469 0.80 -24.08 11.98
N ASN A 470 0.97 -23.91 13.30
CA ASN A 470 0.71 -22.70 14.08
C ASN A 470 -0.77 -22.29 14.24
N GLU A 471 -1.71 -23.20 13.97
CA GLU A 471 -3.15 -22.94 14.11
C GLU A 471 -3.79 -23.85 15.18
N GLU A 472 -4.16 -23.28 16.32
CA GLU A 472 -5.56 -23.19 16.73
C GLU A 472 -6.57 -24.29 16.36
N ALA A 473 -6.61 -25.49 16.95
CA ALA A 473 -7.70 -26.42 16.67
C ALA A 473 -8.30 -27.11 17.90
N GLU A 474 -9.62 -27.32 17.86
CA GLU A 474 -10.38 -27.92 18.96
C GLU A 474 -11.39 -28.95 18.44
N ILE A 475 -11.45 -30.11 19.09
CA ILE A 475 -12.50 -31.12 18.92
C ILE A 475 -13.21 -31.33 20.25
N LYS A 476 -14.52 -31.02 20.27
CA LYS A 476 -15.41 -31.22 21.42
C LYS A 476 -16.40 -32.34 21.14
N VAL A 477 -16.35 -33.39 21.94
CA VAL A 477 -17.35 -34.47 21.98
C VAL A 477 -17.92 -34.50 23.39
N ALA A 478 -18.87 -33.60 23.65
CA ALA A 478 -19.43 -33.37 24.96
C ALA A 478 -20.97 -33.32 24.94
N GLN A 479 -21.56 -33.58 26.10
CA GLN A 479 -22.98 -33.40 26.39
C GLN A 479 -23.16 -32.11 27.19
N GLU A 480 -24.15 -31.30 26.86
CA GLU A 480 -24.46 -30.06 27.58
C GLU A 480 -25.51 -30.34 28.66
N VAL A 481 -25.09 -30.34 29.93
CA VAL A 481 -25.93 -30.67 31.08
C VAL A 481 -26.24 -29.41 31.87
N PRO A 482 -27.51 -29.14 32.23
CA PRO A 482 -27.85 -28.01 33.08
C PRO A 482 -27.55 -28.32 34.54
N PHE A 483 -26.85 -27.40 35.21
CA PHE A 483 -26.59 -27.38 36.65
C PHE A 483 -27.36 -26.26 37.32
N ILE A 484 -28.00 -26.52 38.46
CA ILE A 484 -28.74 -25.50 39.21
C ILE A 484 -27.75 -24.66 40.03
N THR A 485 -27.54 -23.40 39.64
CA THR A 485 -26.62 -22.46 40.33
C THR A 485 -27.23 -21.75 41.53
N GLY A 486 -28.56 -21.78 41.65
CA GLY A 486 -29.26 -21.16 42.77
C GLY A 486 -30.75 -21.46 42.73
N GLN A 487 -31.34 -21.64 43.91
CA GLN A 487 -32.77 -21.85 44.10
C GLN A 487 -33.34 -20.85 45.11
N TYR A 488 -34.46 -20.21 44.81
CA TYR A 488 -35.20 -19.39 45.77
C TYR A 488 -36.60 -19.97 45.97
N THR A 489 -36.89 -20.46 47.17
CA THR A 489 -38.24 -20.84 47.58
C THR A 489 -38.91 -19.65 48.24
N ASN A 490 -40.04 -19.18 47.71
CA ASN A 490 -40.84 -18.19 48.42
C ASN A 490 -41.55 -18.88 49.60
N THR A 491 -40.99 -18.80 50.81
CA THR A 491 -41.63 -19.29 52.03
C THR A 491 -42.75 -18.33 52.45
N GLY A 492 -43.86 -18.38 51.72
CA GLY A 492 -45.14 -17.85 52.17
C GLY A 492 -45.80 -18.88 53.07
N THR A 493 -45.89 -18.58 54.36
CA THR A 493 -46.62 -19.38 55.34
C THR A 493 -48.08 -19.48 54.94
N THR A 494 -48.56 -20.64 54.49
CA THR A 494 -49.82 -21.31 54.89
C THR A 494 -49.86 -22.68 54.22
N ASN A 495 -50.26 -23.70 54.98
CA ASN A 495 -50.40 -25.10 54.58
C ASN A 495 -51.01 -25.33 53.18
N GLN A 496 -50.47 -26.33 52.48
CA GLN A 496 -50.96 -26.91 51.22
C GLN A 496 -50.90 -26.02 49.97
N GLY A 497 -49.70 -25.83 49.44
CA GLY A 497 -49.49 -25.44 48.04
C GLY A 497 -48.08 -25.85 47.63
N SER A 498 -47.95 -26.63 46.54
CA SER A 498 -46.67 -27.11 46.03
C SER A 498 -45.71 -25.93 45.83
N VAL A 499 -44.67 -25.85 46.67
CA VAL A 499 -43.62 -24.84 46.57
C VAL A 499 -42.80 -25.15 45.33
N ASN A 500 -42.93 -24.35 44.28
CA ASN A 500 -42.09 -24.46 43.09
C ASN A 500 -40.93 -23.45 43.23
N PRO A 501 -39.70 -23.89 43.55
CA PRO A 501 -38.55 -23.00 43.70
C PRO A 501 -38.20 -22.38 42.34
N PHE A 502 -37.91 -21.08 42.30
CA PHE A 502 -37.27 -20.51 41.12
C PHE A 502 -35.81 -20.99 41.09
N GLN A 503 -35.43 -21.74 40.06
CA GLN A 503 -34.08 -22.27 39.90
C GLN A 503 -33.38 -21.56 38.74
N THR A 504 -32.17 -21.07 38.99
CA THR A 504 -31.25 -20.60 37.94
C THR A 504 -30.43 -21.78 37.46
N ILE A 505 -30.35 -21.98 36.15
CA ILE A 505 -29.60 -23.06 35.53
C ILE A 505 -28.40 -22.51 34.75
N GLN A 506 -27.25 -23.14 34.89
CA GLN A 506 -26.05 -22.91 34.09
C GLN A 506 -25.72 -24.19 33.34
N ARG A 507 -25.48 -24.09 32.03
CA ARG A 507 -25.12 -25.24 31.20
C ARG A 507 -23.60 -25.48 31.31
N GLU A 508 -23.19 -26.70 31.63
CA GLU A 508 -21.79 -27.12 31.49
C GLU A 508 -21.64 -28.22 30.44
N GLU A 509 -20.55 -28.16 29.70
CA GLU A 509 -20.15 -29.20 28.75
C GLU A 509 -19.41 -30.31 29.50
N VAL A 510 -19.89 -31.54 29.39
CA VAL A 510 -19.26 -32.73 29.98
C VAL A 510 -18.96 -33.75 28.89
N GLY A 511 -17.68 -34.02 28.68
CA GLY A 511 -17.23 -35.08 27.78
C GLY A 511 -15.75 -35.00 27.45
N ASN A 512 -15.40 -35.33 26.22
CA ASN A 512 -14.04 -35.33 25.72
C ASN A 512 -13.78 -34.05 24.94
N ILE A 513 -12.89 -33.20 25.44
CA ILE A 513 -12.46 -31.97 24.79
C ILE A 513 -10.96 -32.07 24.56
N LEU A 514 -10.54 -31.91 23.31
CA LEU A 514 -9.13 -31.86 22.95
C LEU A 514 -8.87 -30.58 22.17
N LYS A 515 -8.00 -29.75 22.72
CA LYS A 515 -7.56 -28.49 22.16
C LYS A 515 -6.05 -28.54 21.93
N ILE A 516 -5.62 -28.12 20.76
CA ILE A 516 -4.24 -28.30 20.32
C ILE A 516 -3.75 -27.16 19.44
N THR A 517 -2.48 -26.80 19.63
CA THR A 517 -1.75 -25.88 18.76
C THR A 517 -0.44 -26.54 18.37
N PRO A 518 -0.30 -27.04 17.13
CA PRO A 518 0.94 -27.61 16.66
C PRO A 518 1.87 -26.52 16.10
N GLN A 519 3.17 -26.75 16.25
CA GLN A 519 4.24 -26.00 15.61
C GLN A 519 5.28 -26.97 15.07
N ILE A 520 5.54 -26.91 13.76
CA ILE A 520 6.55 -27.72 13.09
C ILE A 520 7.89 -27.00 13.17
N ASN A 521 8.91 -27.66 13.71
CA ASN A 521 10.27 -27.13 13.73
C ASN A 521 11.00 -27.43 12.41
N GLU A 522 12.14 -26.76 12.19
CA GLU A 522 13.07 -27.01 11.07
C GLU A 522 13.64 -28.45 11.15
N GLY A 523 12.83 -29.44 10.74
CA GLY A 523 13.09 -30.87 10.90
C GLY A 523 11.82 -31.73 10.77
N THR A 524 11.78 -32.83 11.50
CA THR A 524 10.63 -33.76 11.61
C THR A 524 9.89 -33.67 12.94
N ALA A 525 10.39 -32.87 13.87
CA ALA A 525 9.78 -32.73 15.18
C ALA A 525 8.64 -31.70 15.17
N VAL A 526 7.55 -32.05 15.85
CA VAL A 526 6.37 -31.21 16.05
C VAL A 526 6.27 -30.89 17.53
N GLN A 527 6.29 -29.60 17.85
CA GLN A 527 5.95 -29.09 19.17
C GLN A 527 4.42 -28.98 19.27
N LEU A 528 3.84 -29.52 20.32
CA LEU A 528 2.40 -29.57 20.53
C LEU A 528 2.09 -28.91 21.87
N LYS A 529 1.33 -27.81 21.84
CA LYS A 529 0.64 -27.31 23.04
C LYS A 529 -0.72 -27.99 23.11
N ILE A 530 -0.95 -28.76 24.16
CA ILE A 530 -2.10 -29.66 24.28
C ILE A 530 -2.86 -29.34 25.54
N GLU A 531 -4.18 -29.17 25.41
CA GLU A 531 -5.14 -29.08 26.48
C GLU A 531 -6.19 -30.18 26.26
N GLN A 532 -6.15 -31.22 27.07
CA GLN A 532 -7.09 -32.34 27.01
C GLN A 532 -7.92 -32.39 28.29
N GLU A 533 -9.23 -32.45 28.13
CA GLU A 533 -10.19 -32.68 29.20
C GLU A 533 -11.02 -33.94 28.90
N ASN A 534 -11.16 -34.80 29.91
CA ASN A 534 -12.10 -35.90 29.93
C ASN A 534 -13.00 -35.78 31.16
N SER A 535 -14.29 -35.62 30.92
CA SER A 535 -15.27 -35.39 31.95
C SER A 535 -16.39 -36.43 31.86
N ASN A 536 -16.80 -36.97 33.00
CA ASN A 536 -17.93 -37.90 33.09
C ASN A 536 -18.90 -37.50 34.21
N LEU A 537 -20.17 -37.88 34.05
CA LEU A 537 -21.22 -37.64 35.02
C LEU A 537 -21.35 -38.85 35.94
N THR A 538 -21.49 -38.61 37.25
CA THR A 538 -21.90 -39.63 38.22
C THR A 538 -23.12 -39.16 38.99
N GLN A 539 -24.00 -40.09 39.38
CA GLN A 539 -25.19 -39.74 40.16
C GLN A 539 -24.76 -39.18 41.53
N GLY A 540 -25.40 -38.09 41.96
CA GLY A 540 -25.07 -37.40 43.20
C GLY A 540 -25.18 -38.32 44.43
N VAL A 541 -24.27 -38.11 45.39
CA VAL A 541 -24.35 -38.73 46.73
C VAL A 541 -25.54 -38.13 47.47
N ALA A 542 -26.19 -38.89 48.36
CA ALA A 542 -27.27 -38.38 49.22
C ALA A 542 -26.83 -37.08 49.93
N GLY A 543 -27.43 -35.94 49.56
CA GLY A 543 -27.07 -34.60 50.03
C GLY A 543 -26.52 -33.65 48.96
N ALA A 544 -26.15 -34.14 47.77
CA ALA A 544 -25.88 -33.29 46.62
C ALA A 544 -27.22 -32.83 46.00
N VAL A 545 -27.36 -31.53 45.76
CA VAL A 545 -28.55 -30.94 45.11
C VAL A 545 -28.63 -31.31 43.62
N ASP A 546 -27.49 -31.66 43.01
CA ASP A 546 -27.34 -31.89 41.56
C ASP A 546 -26.31 -33.00 41.24
N LEU A 547 -26.15 -33.34 39.96
CA LEU A 547 -25.19 -34.32 39.44
C LEU A 547 -23.74 -33.93 39.78
N ILE A 548 -22.85 -34.91 39.97
CA ILE A 548 -21.42 -34.67 40.21
C ILE A 548 -20.66 -34.96 38.90
N THR A 549 -19.80 -34.03 38.49
CA THR A 549 -18.95 -34.17 37.31
C THR A 549 -17.51 -34.50 37.71
N ASN A 550 -17.00 -35.66 37.30
CA ASN A 550 -15.58 -35.98 37.45
C ASN A 550 -14.82 -35.44 36.24
N LYS A 551 -13.96 -34.43 36.43
CA LYS A 551 -13.13 -33.83 35.37
C LYS A 551 -11.68 -34.30 35.51
N ARG A 552 -11.07 -34.75 34.41
CA ARG A 552 -9.66 -35.12 34.30
C ARG A 552 -9.01 -34.24 33.22
N THR A 553 -8.08 -33.38 33.61
CA THR A 553 -7.50 -32.39 32.69
C THR A 553 -5.99 -32.50 32.63
N ILE A 554 -5.42 -32.40 31.43
CA ILE A 554 -3.99 -32.37 31.15
C ILE A 554 -3.71 -31.14 30.27
N SER A 555 -2.85 -30.23 30.75
CA SER A 555 -2.33 -29.11 29.97
C SER A 555 -0.81 -29.22 29.95
N THR A 556 -0.23 -29.40 28.76
CA THR A 556 1.22 -29.58 28.61
C THR A 556 1.71 -29.13 27.24
N THR A 557 3.02 -28.91 27.12
CA THR A 557 3.69 -28.69 25.84
C THR A 557 4.76 -29.75 25.65
N VAL A 558 4.69 -30.49 24.55
CA VAL A 558 5.60 -31.61 24.26
C VAL A 558 6.21 -31.47 22.87
N LEU A 559 7.41 -32.01 22.68
CA LEU A 559 8.07 -32.13 21.39
C LEU A 559 8.05 -33.61 20.98
N VAL A 560 7.52 -33.92 19.79
CA VAL A 560 7.33 -35.29 19.31
C VAL A 560 7.79 -35.40 17.87
N GLU A 561 8.50 -36.47 17.52
CA GLU A 561 8.87 -36.74 16.13
C GLU A 561 7.66 -37.13 15.26
N ASP A 562 7.73 -36.85 13.96
CA ASP A 562 6.72 -37.23 12.98
C ASP A 562 6.41 -38.74 13.01
N GLY A 563 5.13 -39.10 13.17
CA GLY A 563 4.65 -40.47 13.30
C GLY A 563 4.98 -41.13 14.65
N GLY A 564 5.81 -40.49 15.48
CA GLY A 564 6.18 -40.94 16.82
C GLY A 564 4.99 -40.87 17.79
N MET A 565 4.99 -41.75 18.79
CA MET A 565 4.00 -41.71 19.86
C MET A 565 4.69 -41.36 21.17
N ILE A 566 4.15 -40.39 21.90
CA ILE A 566 4.62 -40.01 23.23
C ILE A 566 3.51 -40.21 24.27
N VAL A 567 3.90 -40.49 25.50
CA VAL A 567 3.00 -40.48 26.67
C VAL A 567 2.92 -39.04 27.18
N LEU A 568 1.72 -38.45 27.18
CA LEU A 568 1.48 -37.12 27.76
C LEU A 568 1.42 -37.17 29.28
N GLY A 569 0.85 -38.25 29.82
CA GLY A 569 0.70 -38.46 31.25
C GLY A 569 -0.12 -39.71 31.57
N GLY A 570 -0.23 -40.02 32.84
CA GLY A 570 -1.03 -41.13 33.33
C GLY A 570 -1.21 -41.08 34.84
N LEU A 571 -2.20 -41.81 35.33
CA LEU A 571 -2.50 -41.96 36.75
C LEU A 571 -2.78 -43.43 37.05
N ILE A 572 -2.10 -43.98 38.05
CA ILE A 572 -2.38 -45.32 38.57
C ILE A 572 -2.81 -45.16 40.02
N THR A 573 -4.04 -45.53 40.33
CA THR A 573 -4.55 -45.56 41.71
C THR A 573 -4.81 -47.00 42.12
N ASP A 574 -4.35 -47.38 43.29
CA ASP A 574 -4.68 -48.65 43.94
C ASP A 574 -5.23 -48.31 45.34
N THR A 575 -6.55 -48.47 45.50
CA THR A 575 -7.25 -48.20 46.76
C THR A 575 -7.67 -49.53 47.37
N VAL A 576 -7.22 -49.78 48.59
CA VAL A 576 -7.59 -50.98 49.35
C VAL A 576 -8.28 -50.53 50.63
N ASN A 577 -9.53 -50.95 50.82
CA ASN A 577 -10.30 -50.74 52.05
C ASN A 577 -10.58 -52.10 52.67
N GLU A 578 -10.13 -52.28 53.91
CA GLU A 578 -10.40 -53.48 54.69
C GLU A 578 -11.11 -53.08 55.98
N GLY A 579 -12.22 -53.75 56.27
CA GLY A 579 -12.98 -53.61 57.51
C GLY A 579 -13.12 -54.97 58.18
N GLU A 580 -12.78 -55.03 59.46
CA GLU A 580 -13.06 -56.20 60.31
C GLU A 580 -13.78 -55.70 61.56
N ALA A 581 -14.96 -56.23 61.83
CA ALA A 581 -15.54 -56.19 63.17
C ALA A 581 -15.56 -57.59 63.76
N ARG A 582 -15.34 -57.64 65.06
CA ARG A 582 -15.28 -58.90 65.80
C ARG A 582 -15.70 -58.68 67.23
N VAL A 583 -16.21 -59.75 67.86
CA VAL A 583 -16.33 -59.79 69.31
C VAL A 583 -14.92 -59.89 69.91
N PRO A 584 -14.49 -58.99 70.83
CA PRO A 584 -13.09 -58.89 71.25
C PRO A 584 -12.46 -60.18 71.80
N ILE A 585 -13.23 -61.01 72.51
CA ILE A 585 -12.73 -62.29 73.09
C ILE A 585 -13.04 -63.45 72.15
N LEU A 586 -14.32 -63.63 71.79
CA LEU A 586 -14.77 -64.79 71.01
C LEU A 586 -14.24 -64.80 69.58
N GLY A 587 -13.99 -63.64 68.98
CA GLY A 587 -13.41 -63.54 67.64
C GLY A 587 -11.94 -63.97 67.59
N ASN A 588 -11.18 -63.88 68.67
CA ASN A 588 -9.74 -64.21 68.60
C ASN A 588 -9.44 -65.73 68.61
N ILE A 589 -10.43 -66.58 68.85
CA ILE A 589 -10.27 -68.03 68.88
C ILE A 589 -10.09 -68.57 67.46
N PRO A 590 -9.08 -69.41 67.16
CA PRO A 590 -8.92 -70.02 65.84
C PRO A 590 -10.12 -70.91 65.50
N ILE A 591 -10.52 -70.95 64.23
CA ILE A 591 -11.65 -71.72 63.67
C ILE A 591 -13.02 -71.23 64.17
N ILE A 592 -13.27 -71.23 65.47
CA ILE A 592 -14.56 -70.84 66.07
C ILE A 592 -14.78 -69.33 66.00
N GLY A 593 -13.71 -68.54 66.09
CA GLY A 593 -13.81 -67.08 66.07
C GLY A 593 -14.30 -66.51 64.73
N GLU A 594 -14.28 -67.28 63.65
CA GLU A 594 -14.87 -66.85 62.36
C GLU A 594 -16.39 -66.74 62.44
N LEU A 595 -17.04 -67.45 63.36
CA LEU A 595 -18.46 -67.29 63.65
C LEU A 595 -18.78 -65.97 64.39
N PHE A 596 -17.78 -65.26 64.90
CA PHE A 596 -17.94 -64.01 65.66
C PHE A 596 -17.22 -62.83 65.00
N LYS A 597 -17.09 -62.89 63.67
CA LYS A 597 -16.42 -61.90 62.83
C LYS A 597 -17.26 -61.55 61.62
N THR A 598 -17.10 -60.31 61.20
CA THR A 598 -17.54 -59.80 59.90
C THR A 598 -16.37 -59.10 59.25
N ARG A 599 -15.96 -59.58 58.08
CA ARG A 599 -14.92 -58.99 57.24
C ARG A 599 -15.52 -58.47 55.95
N ASN A 600 -15.15 -57.25 55.60
CA ASN A 600 -15.33 -56.72 54.27
C ASN A 600 -13.97 -56.24 53.74
N GLY A 601 -13.77 -56.42 52.45
CA GLY A 601 -12.58 -55.96 51.75
C GLY A 601 -12.97 -55.48 50.37
N SER A 602 -12.57 -54.28 49.99
CA SER A 602 -12.66 -53.79 48.62
C SER A 602 -11.31 -53.33 48.13
N LYS A 603 -11.01 -53.67 46.88
CA LYS A 603 -9.81 -53.29 46.16
C LYS A 603 -10.20 -52.71 44.81
N GLU A 604 -9.86 -51.45 44.60
CA GLU A 604 -10.11 -50.73 43.36
C GLU A 604 -8.79 -50.29 42.74
N LYS A 605 -8.51 -50.79 41.53
CA LYS A 605 -7.34 -50.42 40.74
C LYS A 605 -7.79 -49.68 39.48
N ARG A 606 -7.26 -48.49 39.25
CA ARG A 606 -7.52 -47.69 38.03
C ARG A 606 -6.20 -47.28 37.40
N ASN A 607 -6.05 -47.57 36.11
CA ASN A 607 -4.92 -47.14 35.29
C ASN A 607 -5.44 -46.23 34.19
N LEU A 608 -4.91 -45.02 34.13
CA LEU A 608 -5.18 -44.04 33.09
C LEU A 608 -3.86 -43.73 32.37
N MET A 609 -3.85 -43.80 31.05
CA MET A 609 -2.74 -43.36 30.22
C MET A 609 -3.24 -42.55 29.03
N VAL A 610 -2.50 -41.50 28.70
CA VAL A 610 -2.79 -40.62 27.58
C VAL A 610 -1.58 -40.58 26.65
N PHE A 611 -1.80 -40.93 25.39
CA PHE A 611 -0.79 -40.89 24.35
C PHE A 611 -1.18 -39.89 23.27
N ILE A 612 -0.18 -39.33 22.58
CA ILE A 612 -0.42 -38.58 21.36
C ILE A 612 0.56 -38.98 20.27
N ARG A 613 0.06 -39.00 19.03
CA ARG A 613 0.83 -39.25 17.81
C ARG A 613 0.53 -38.14 16.80
N PRO A 614 1.47 -37.22 16.52
CA PRO A 614 1.37 -36.34 15.38
C PRO A 614 1.82 -37.03 14.09
N THR A 615 1.29 -36.58 12.97
CA THR A 615 1.73 -36.96 11.62
C THR A 615 1.69 -35.71 10.76
N ILE A 616 2.84 -35.34 10.20
CA ILE A 616 2.97 -34.16 9.35
C ILE A 616 2.45 -34.51 7.95
N LEU A 617 1.51 -33.71 7.47
CA LEU A 617 0.96 -33.76 6.12
C LEU A 617 1.55 -32.59 5.32
N ARG A 618 2.68 -32.84 4.65
CA ARG A 618 3.33 -31.84 3.80
C ARG A 618 2.61 -31.72 2.46
N ASP A 619 2.11 -32.84 1.92
CA ASP A 619 1.66 -32.95 0.54
C ASP A 619 0.18 -33.34 0.44
N GLY A 620 -0.48 -32.99 -0.67
CA GLY A 620 -1.83 -33.49 -0.95
C GLY A 620 -1.89 -35.02 -1.05
N VAL A 621 -0.81 -35.67 -1.51
CA VAL A 621 -0.70 -37.13 -1.58
C VAL A 621 -0.69 -37.76 -0.19
N GLN A 622 0.12 -37.24 0.74
CA GLN A 622 0.16 -37.73 2.12
C GLN A 622 -1.20 -37.56 2.82
N ALA A 623 -1.86 -36.40 2.62
CA ALA A 623 -3.20 -36.18 3.14
C ALA A 623 -4.22 -37.20 2.57
N ALA A 624 -4.15 -37.48 1.27
CA ALA A 624 -4.99 -38.48 0.61
C ALA A 624 -4.73 -39.90 1.14
N ILE A 625 -3.47 -40.29 1.33
CA ILE A 625 -3.09 -41.60 1.89
C ILE A 625 -3.67 -41.75 3.31
N THR A 626 -3.42 -40.79 4.20
CA THR A 626 -3.93 -40.82 5.59
C THR A 626 -5.46 -40.86 5.62
N THR A 627 -6.11 -40.07 4.76
CA THR A 627 -7.57 -40.06 4.64
C THR A 627 -8.10 -41.40 4.16
N SER A 628 -7.49 -41.97 3.10
CA SER A 628 -7.90 -43.27 2.55
C SER A 628 -7.75 -44.40 3.55
N ALA A 629 -6.66 -44.40 4.33
CA ALA A 629 -6.43 -45.38 5.38
C ALA A 629 -7.53 -45.32 6.45
N LYS A 630 -7.85 -44.14 6.99
CA LYS A 630 -8.91 -43.99 8.00
C LYS A 630 -10.29 -44.32 7.45
N TYR A 631 -10.58 -43.89 6.22
CA TYR A 631 -11.84 -44.16 5.56
C TYR A 631 -12.09 -45.66 5.36
N ASN A 632 -11.07 -46.38 4.87
CA ASN A 632 -11.14 -47.82 4.65
C ASN A 632 -11.33 -48.59 5.95
N VAL A 633 -10.66 -48.18 7.05
CA VAL A 633 -10.86 -48.79 8.37
C VAL A 633 -12.33 -48.67 8.81
N LEU A 634 -12.95 -47.48 8.68
CA LEU A 634 -14.35 -47.30 9.04
C LEU A 634 -15.29 -48.12 8.15
N ARG A 635 -15.02 -48.15 6.85
CA ARG A 635 -15.80 -48.93 5.89
C ARG A 635 -15.70 -50.44 6.15
N ASP A 636 -14.51 -50.94 6.46
CA ASP A 636 -14.28 -52.34 6.80
C ASP A 636 -15.04 -52.73 8.08
N GLN A 637 -15.08 -51.85 9.08
CA GLN A 637 -15.92 -52.05 10.27
C GLN A 637 -17.41 -52.15 9.91
N GLN A 638 -17.90 -51.30 9.00
CA GLN A 638 -19.29 -51.38 8.52
C GLN A 638 -19.55 -52.66 7.71
N LEU A 639 -18.59 -53.12 6.89
CA LEU A 639 -18.70 -54.38 6.15
C LEU A 639 -18.73 -55.59 7.08
N GLN A 640 -17.93 -55.58 8.15
CA GLN A 640 -17.95 -56.63 9.16
C GLN A 640 -19.30 -56.68 9.89
N ARG A 641 -19.88 -55.52 10.27
CA ARG A 641 -21.24 -55.44 10.84
C ARG A 641 -22.31 -55.91 9.84
N LYS A 642 -22.15 -55.58 8.56
CA LYS A 642 -23.02 -56.01 7.46
C LYS A 642 -23.02 -57.52 7.23
N LYS A 643 -22.02 -58.29 7.68
CA LYS A 643 -22.12 -59.78 7.63
C LYS A 643 -23.27 -60.31 8.52
N GLY A 644 -23.76 -59.53 9.49
CA GLY A 644 -25.03 -59.75 10.21
C GLY A 644 -26.27 -59.13 9.52
N GLY A 645 -26.05 -58.16 8.62
CA GLY A 645 -26.82 -57.86 7.39
C GLY A 645 -28.24 -57.31 7.48
N LYS A 646 -28.93 -57.51 8.60
CA LYS A 646 -30.29 -57.00 8.79
C LYS A 646 -30.27 -56.17 10.06
N VAL A 647 -30.92 -55.00 10.03
CA VAL A 647 -31.26 -54.33 11.27
C VAL A 647 -32.18 -55.28 12.03
N THR A 648 -31.70 -55.81 13.15
CA THR A 648 -32.47 -56.75 13.98
C THR A 648 -33.85 -56.14 14.24
N LEU A 649 -34.92 -56.87 13.95
CA LEU A 649 -36.33 -56.45 14.06
C LEU A 649 -36.86 -55.47 12.99
N LEU A 650 -36.04 -54.96 12.07
CA LEU A 650 -36.49 -54.16 10.91
C LEU A 650 -36.19 -54.88 9.58
N PRO A 651 -37.10 -55.75 9.11
CA PRO A 651 -36.93 -56.46 7.84
C PRO A 651 -36.93 -55.48 6.66
N GLY A 652 -35.94 -55.60 5.77
CA GLY A 652 -35.80 -54.77 4.57
C GLY A 652 -34.84 -53.58 4.72
N GLU A 653 -34.63 -53.11 5.96
CA GLU A 653 -33.69 -52.03 6.24
C GLU A 653 -32.23 -52.49 6.22
N ARG A 654 -31.39 -51.74 5.50
CA ARG A 654 -29.95 -52.00 5.38
C ARG A 654 -29.19 -51.00 6.22
N GLN A 655 -28.20 -51.48 6.96
CA GLN A 655 -27.28 -50.58 7.66
C GLN A 655 -26.56 -49.67 6.64
N PRO A 656 -26.37 -48.38 6.97
CA PRO A 656 -25.66 -47.45 6.11
C PRO A 656 -24.22 -47.94 5.90
N LEU A 657 -23.78 -47.91 4.64
CA LEU A 657 -22.44 -48.30 4.22
C LEU A 657 -21.81 -47.14 3.47
N LEU A 658 -20.58 -46.79 3.86
CA LEU A 658 -19.75 -45.84 3.15
C LEU A 658 -19.45 -46.37 1.73
N PRO A 659 -19.57 -45.53 0.69
CA PRO A 659 -19.22 -45.91 -0.67
C PRO A 659 -17.72 -46.26 -0.76
N PRO A 660 -17.27 -47.01 -1.77
CA PRO A 660 -15.84 -47.12 -2.07
C PRO A 660 -15.21 -45.73 -2.25
N ILE A 661 -13.98 -45.57 -1.77
CA ILE A 661 -13.28 -44.28 -1.89
C ILE A 661 -12.97 -43.96 -3.36
N GLU A 662 -12.83 -44.98 -4.20
CA GLU A 662 -12.67 -44.87 -5.64
C GLU A 662 -13.91 -44.28 -6.33
N ASP A 663 -15.10 -44.51 -5.77
CA ASP A 663 -16.33 -43.91 -6.26
C ASP A 663 -16.45 -42.45 -5.84
N LEU A 664 -15.87 -42.05 -4.71
CA LEU A 664 -15.80 -40.65 -4.30
C LEU A 664 -14.87 -39.82 -5.21
N ALA A 665 -13.81 -40.43 -5.74
CA ALA A 665 -12.92 -39.77 -6.70
C ALA A 665 -13.64 -39.37 -8.00
N LYS A 666 -14.72 -40.05 -8.39
CA LYS A 666 -15.54 -39.70 -9.56
C LYS A 666 -16.30 -38.37 -9.38
N TYR A 667 -16.55 -37.97 -8.14
CA TYR A 667 -17.18 -36.68 -7.81
C TYR A 667 -16.16 -35.55 -7.65
N ALA A 668 -14.87 -35.87 -7.50
CA ALA A 668 -13.80 -34.89 -7.36
C ALA A 668 -13.34 -34.29 -8.69
N ASP A 669 -13.64 -34.94 -9.81
CA ASP A 669 -13.32 -34.46 -11.14
C ASP A 669 -14.59 -33.96 -11.86
N PRO A 670 -14.82 -32.63 -11.95
CA PRO A 670 -15.96 -32.08 -12.68
C PRO A 670 -15.89 -32.36 -14.20
N THR A 671 -14.77 -32.87 -14.72
CA THR A 671 -14.63 -33.31 -16.11
C THR A 671 -14.81 -34.82 -16.33
N ALA A 672 -14.79 -35.64 -15.27
CA ALA A 672 -14.98 -37.10 -15.38
C ALA A 672 -16.45 -37.55 -15.42
N GLY A 673 -17.41 -36.63 -15.22
CA GLY A 673 -18.85 -36.91 -15.32
C GLY A 673 -19.36 -37.24 -16.73
N ALA A 674 -18.52 -37.13 -17.77
CA ALA A 674 -18.84 -37.56 -19.12
C ALA A 674 -18.30 -38.97 -19.41
N ALA A 675 -18.63 -39.95 -18.56
CA ALA A 675 -18.44 -41.35 -18.91
C ALA A 675 -19.61 -41.83 -19.78
N ALA A 676 -19.27 -42.25 -21.00
CA ALA A 676 -20.17 -42.78 -22.03
C ALA A 676 -21.18 -43.83 -21.49
N PRO A 677 -22.39 -43.91 -22.07
CA PRO A 677 -23.36 -44.93 -21.68
C PRO A 677 -22.79 -46.33 -21.97
N ALA A 678 -22.94 -47.24 -21.01
CA ALA A 678 -22.52 -48.62 -21.15
C ALA A 678 -23.19 -49.29 -22.36
N PRO A 679 -22.47 -50.12 -23.15
CA PRO A 679 -23.10 -50.86 -24.24
C PRO A 679 -23.86 -52.05 -23.68
N GLY A 680 -25.17 -52.07 -23.89
CA GLY A 680 -25.98 -53.28 -23.75
C GLY A 680 -27.09 -53.21 -22.71
N THR A 681 -28.12 -52.40 -22.97
CA THR A 681 -29.50 -52.77 -22.65
C THR A 681 -30.37 -52.27 -23.80
N ASN A 682 -30.99 -53.21 -24.53
CA ASN A 682 -31.98 -52.89 -25.57
C ASN A 682 -33.09 -51.99 -24.97
N PRO A 683 -33.59 -51.00 -25.71
CA PRO A 683 -34.74 -50.22 -25.27
C PRO A 683 -35.99 -51.09 -25.37
N GLU A 684 -36.49 -51.54 -24.22
CA GLU A 684 -37.83 -52.09 -24.10
C GLU A 684 -38.86 -50.94 -24.13
N GLU A 685 -39.95 -51.24 -24.80
CA GLU A 685 -40.98 -50.37 -25.35
C GLU A 685 -41.72 -49.56 -24.26
N GLN A 686 -41.72 -48.23 -24.40
CA GLN A 686 -42.50 -47.33 -23.53
C GLN A 686 -43.92 -47.19 -24.12
N PRO A 687 -45.01 -47.46 -23.35
CA PRO A 687 -46.36 -47.26 -23.87
C PRO A 687 -46.69 -45.76 -24.00
N PRO A 688 -47.57 -45.36 -24.93
CA PRO A 688 -47.81 -43.95 -25.24
C PRO A 688 -48.50 -43.22 -24.08
N ALA A 689 -48.00 -42.01 -23.80
CA ALA A 689 -48.55 -41.09 -22.81
C ALA A 689 -49.95 -40.61 -23.21
N GLN A 690 -50.89 -40.65 -22.26
CA GLN A 690 -52.18 -39.99 -22.38
C GLN A 690 -52.02 -38.46 -22.34
N PRO A 691 -52.79 -37.68 -23.13
CA PRO A 691 -52.72 -36.23 -23.11
C PRO A 691 -53.29 -35.65 -21.82
N GLN A 692 -52.55 -34.74 -21.18
CA GLN A 692 -52.98 -33.94 -20.04
C GLN A 692 -54.02 -32.87 -20.46
N PRO A 693 -54.99 -32.49 -19.60
CA PRO A 693 -55.90 -31.38 -19.89
C PRO A 693 -55.23 -30.01 -19.68
N LEU A 694 -55.65 -29.01 -20.46
CA LEU A 694 -55.16 -27.64 -20.41
C LEU A 694 -55.42 -26.95 -19.04
N PRO A 695 -54.55 -26.02 -18.60
CA PRO A 695 -54.74 -25.27 -17.36
C PRO A 695 -55.84 -24.20 -17.50
N GLU A 696 -56.71 -24.16 -16.49
CA GLU A 696 -57.80 -23.20 -16.31
C GLU A 696 -57.25 -21.82 -15.89
N GLN A 697 -57.63 -20.76 -16.61
CA GLN A 697 -57.25 -19.38 -16.31
C GLN A 697 -58.15 -18.79 -15.22
N THR A 698 -57.57 -18.35 -14.11
CA THR A 698 -58.25 -17.53 -13.09
C THR A 698 -58.46 -16.09 -13.59
N PRO A 699 -59.64 -15.47 -13.38
CA PRO A 699 -59.90 -14.10 -13.83
C PRO A 699 -59.35 -13.03 -12.86
N PRO A 700 -59.09 -11.80 -13.33
CA PRO A 700 -58.54 -10.71 -12.52
C PRO A 700 -59.60 -10.06 -11.60
N PRO A 701 -59.17 -9.41 -10.50
CA PRO A 701 -60.06 -8.72 -9.58
C PRO A 701 -60.64 -7.44 -10.24
N LYS A 702 -61.95 -7.25 -10.07
CA LYS A 702 -62.68 -6.05 -10.50
C LYS A 702 -62.43 -4.86 -9.52
N PRO A 703 -62.62 -3.61 -9.99
CA PRO A 703 -62.11 -2.39 -9.36
C PRO A 703 -62.79 -2.00 -8.06
#